data_AF-A0A0S8D943-F1
#
_entry.id   AF-A0A0S8D943-F1
#
_cell.length_a   1.000
_cell.length_b   1.000
_cell.length_c   1.000
_cell.angle_alpha   90.00
_cell.angle_beta   90.00
_cell.angle_gamma   90.00
#
_symmetry.space_group_name_H-M   'P 1'
#
loop_
_entity.id
_entity.type
_entity.pdbx_description
1 polymer ?
#
loop_
_entity_poly.entity_id
_entity_poly.type
_entity_poly.pdbx_seq_one_letter_code
_entity_poly.pdbx_strand_id
1 'polypeptide(L)'
;MTKYILKNKKILDIEPSHTCKHIDNSSFKIYLKSLKRLIEKILPKELLIAFDSKNEDKIEKAFESFQKKIPLITLSDFSPPPSLFSFTIICSAKYSNGVGRFVIDMLCKWLIPGQNLAVFGHHSLNFKFSNFKNHNFFLAEFFVHIPEKNDLEIIKRNIKKFIYKLRINILSVCYARNILHNKSLSFEEKSALIYENMSMLLDENTDLEKNAFDQMQHFMFKISAEKNLFQIKENLNRIMFKKPYFTDRYIFESIYNLSNLFQEKFTATRDPKYVSKIISIYYLLKKAFFKKIYNSPNKRHLSIKIIKTNTQKTKGPTKILGIFLFINLLKNTEHFDKNHLLKALKSLNLQIQYVKDSFIEYKKDNTIIGIFSELKKENEDPFSLTEITTLTKHLLKEVEERIETMINPIFMPRNEEENFRNIILLSEQLKYVKDIAQVIISYDNQTNTHVIFNIILVRLLKNNSTPIKNYFQYSKTFLTFISEEVKVIGYLKNKYPKEANIFKIKLKKSFFYRKDSSLDLQKAREVLTSELFRIIGDFRDFNGGIILNQNQILKKLKQFFLKDKKELFLENFFYSIKPPIMQNILDLPILQVFFSLFTQILNQKEIHKFYLKNMSMDKYFLIVIGSRDIRFKEKINNVINNLKIPSFDITSCYLEEDNIHMIGYVFRSDNLEKHYFFYNTILNVLQLEKKLCSNKEKVNFSNHGKPKKHILKTSLQTEPLTLDPRKSGGHISDIILFMLFEGLTKFNKDGSISLCLAKNYTISKNKKKYTFYLKDNIKWSDGSEITSYDFKKCWEKILDPHFPSICTHLLYPIVNAEKIKQGKKDIKSFGVNCIDDKTLVINLNHPTPHFLSLTSFYIFFPLPSHVKDFSSDPDKFVCNGPFKLKKWIKDKEIILEKNPFYHNEKKISLDLINISIIDDEVRNLQMFENEKLDWINSLISPIPLENSANLENLSSIKKIGGTTFCAFNVEKFPFNNKNIRKAFSYAINRKEIIKALYQNEEQIATRCIPPIIYKNKNLNLIKDDDPIEAKKLFQKGLQELNINSKNLNIIFTFDHINKKLADLLIEKWEKIFNIKINSEPLNSKESVVRLHKKQFQLTLTLWSLYYNDPLNILERFKHKNYEKNYSNWENKKYISLLESSYTKNDPKKRETILEEAEKILIEEIPLFPIYHHNYLILANKKIKEICLGPLGEIYLDEISFKNKKEIIL
;
A
#
# COMPACT_ATOMS: atom_id res chain seq x y z
N MET A 1 46.48 -42.06 36.67
CA MET A 1 45.45 -41.91 35.60
C MET A 1 45.55 -40.51 35.01
N THR A 2 45.12 -40.31 33.75
CA THR A 2 45.04 -39.03 33.01
C THR A 2 46.33 -38.44 32.40
N LYS A 3 46.95 -39.17 31.45
CA LYS A 3 47.69 -38.56 30.32
C LYS A 3 47.67 -39.41 29.05
N TYR A 4 46.55 -40.11 28.83
CA TYR A 4 46.14 -40.62 27.52
C TYR A 4 45.18 -39.60 26.90
N ILE A 5 45.25 -39.38 25.58
CA ILE A 5 44.43 -38.47 24.73
C ILE A 5 45.10 -37.15 24.27
N LEU A 6 46.42 -37.10 24.08
CA LEU A 6 47.04 -36.06 23.21
C LEU A 6 48.21 -36.63 22.39
N LYS A 7 47.94 -37.64 21.55
CA LYS A 7 48.79 -37.93 20.39
C LYS A 7 47.93 -38.08 19.14
N ASN A 8 47.67 -36.93 18.55
CA ASN A 8 47.99 -36.62 17.15
C ASN A 8 47.47 -37.59 16.09
N LYS A 9 46.20 -37.38 15.73
CA LYS A 9 45.73 -37.16 14.35
C LYS A 9 44.24 -36.89 14.39
N LYS A 10 43.89 -35.61 14.33
CA LYS A 10 42.57 -35.06 13.97
C LYS A 10 42.71 -33.56 14.08
N ILE A 11 43.24 -32.91 13.06
CA ILE A 11 43.23 -31.44 13.08
C ILE A 11 42.85 -30.96 11.69
N LEU A 12 41.56 -30.70 11.58
CA LEU A 12 40.94 -29.96 10.50
C LEU A 12 41.46 -28.52 10.56
N ASP A 13 42.66 -28.25 10.05
CA ASP A 13 43.26 -26.92 10.18
C ASP A 13 42.54 -25.92 9.29
N ILE A 14 42.10 -24.83 9.90
CA ILE A 14 41.37 -23.75 9.25
C ILE A 14 42.19 -22.48 9.33
N GLU A 15 42.40 -21.85 8.18
CA GLU A 15 43.07 -20.56 8.07
C GLU A 15 41.98 -19.49 7.82
N PRO A 16 41.81 -18.49 8.71
CA PRO A 16 40.86 -17.40 8.46
C PRO A 16 41.31 -16.59 7.24
N SER A 17 40.36 -16.25 6.36
CA SER A 17 40.67 -15.58 5.08
C SER A 17 41.15 -14.12 5.25
N HIS A 18 40.93 -13.51 6.42
CA HIS A 18 41.40 -12.16 6.77
C HIS A 18 41.97 -12.13 8.20
N THR A 19 43.13 -11.50 8.38
CA THR A 19 43.75 -11.30 9.69
C THR A 19 43.42 -9.89 10.20
N CYS A 20 42.67 -9.79 11.30
CA CYS A 20 42.45 -8.49 11.97
C CYS A 20 43.73 -8.07 12.70
N LYS A 21 44.36 -6.97 12.28
CA LYS A 21 45.62 -6.45 12.86
C LYS A 21 45.48 -5.82 14.27
N HIS A 22 44.26 -5.66 14.79
CA HIS A 22 44.00 -4.87 16.01
C HIS A 22 43.09 -5.56 17.05
N ILE A 23 43.09 -6.90 17.12
CA ILE A 23 42.35 -7.64 18.16
C ILE A 23 43.35 -8.35 19.05
N ASP A 24 43.15 -8.27 20.37
CA ASP A 24 43.92 -9.02 21.37
C ASP A 24 44.04 -10.50 20.95
N ASN A 25 45.28 -10.94 20.76
CA ASN A 25 45.60 -12.27 20.19
C ASN A 25 45.05 -13.44 21.04
N SER A 26 44.72 -13.22 22.32
CA SER A 26 44.18 -14.24 23.23
C SER A 26 42.69 -14.51 22.97
N SER A 27 41.85 -13.48 22.92
CA SER A 27 40.40 -13.58 22.69
C SER A 27 40.09 -14.12 21.29
N PHE A 28 40.87 -13.69 20.28
CA PHE A 28 40.72 -14.19 18.91
C PHE A 28 41.09 -15.68 18.79
N LYS A 29 42.12 -16.15 19.50
CA LYS A 29 42.47 -17.58 19.56
C LYS A 29 41.36 -18.42 20.20
N ILE A 30 40.70 -17.93 21.26
CA ILE A 30 39.58 -18.61 21.91
C ILE A 30 38.37 -18.68 20.96
N TYR A 31 38.08 -17.59 20.24
CA TYR A 31 37.03 -17.54 19.21
C TYR A 31 37.28 -18.54 18.08
N LEU A 32 38.49 -18.55 17.50
CA LEU A 32 38.86 -19.51 16.45
C LEU A 32 38.77 -20.96 16.93
N LYS A 33 39.18 -21.25 18.17
CA LYS A 33 39.06 -22.59 18.77
C LYS A 33 37.60 -23.04 18.92
N SER A 34 36.70 -22.11 19.23
CA SER A 34 35.27 -22.37 19.37
C SER A 34 34.60 -22.63 18.02
N LEU A 35 34.92 -21.83 17.00
CA LEU A 35 34.43 -22.04 15.63
C LEU A 35 34.97 -23.32 14.99
N LYS A 36 36.23 -23.69 15.27
CA LYS A 36 36.80 -24.96 14.79
C LYS A 36 36.00 -26.16 15.29
N ARG A 37 35.65 -26.17 16.59
CA ARG A 37 34.79 -27.21 17.19
C ARG A 37 33.40 -27.24 16.57
N LEU A 38 32.86 -26.08 16.20
CA LEU A 38 31.56 -25.98 15.52
C LEU A 38 31.63 -26.57 14.11
N ILE A 39 32.66 -26.22 13.33
CA ILE A 39 32.89 -26.78 11.99
C ILE A 39 33.02 -28.30 12.06
N GLU A 40 33.81 -28.83 12.99
CA GLU A 40 33.96 -30.28 13.19
C GLU A 40 32.63 -30.99 13.49
N LYS A 41 31.70 -30.34 14.21
CA LYS A 41 30.37 -30.92 14.47
C LYS A 41 29.44 -30.93 13.26
N ILE A 42 29.62 -29.98 12.35
CA ILE A 42 28.70 -29.74 11.22
C ILE A 42 29.14 -30.50 9.98
N LEU A 43 30.44 -30.71 9.81
CA LEU A 43 30.96 -31.40 8.64
C LEU A 43 30.48 -32.86 8.60
N PRO A 44 30.17 -33.38 7.40
CA PRO A 44 29.83 -34.79 7.22
C PRO A 44 30.95 -35.68 7.78
N LYS A 45 30.56 -36.77 8.46
CA LYS A 45 31.52 -37.71 9.09
C LYS A 45 32.50 -38.28 8.07
N GLU A 46 32.07 -38.47 6.83
CA GLU A 46 32.90 -38.98 5.74
C GLU A 46 34.07 -38.03 5.42
N LEU A 47 33.83 -36.72 5.50
CA LEU A 47 34.85 -35.70 5.25
C LEU A 47 35.87 -35.63 6.39
N LEU A 48 35.40 -35.76 7.64
CA LEU A 48 36.27 -35.84 8.82
C LEU A 48 37.17 -37.07 8.75
N ILE A 49 36.61 -38.23 8.41
CA ILE A 49 37.34 -39.49 8.23
C ILE A 49 38.32 -39.37 7.05
N ALA A 50 37.94 -38.70 5.97
CA ALA A 50 38.80 -38.48 4.82
C ALA A 50 39.98 -37.55 5.14
N PHE A 51 39.77 -36.45 5.89
CA PHE A 51 40.84 -35.54 6.34
C PHE A 51 41.87 -36.24 7.25
N ASP A 52 41.46 -37.29 7.96
CA ASP A 52 42.37 -38.13 8.75
C ASP A 52 43.09 -39.21 7.91
N SER A 53 42.64 -39.45 6.68
CA SER A 53 43.24 -40.43 5.77
C SER A 53 44.47 -39.85 5.07
N LYS A 54 45.50 -40.66 4.79
CA LYS A 54 46.67 -40.25 4.01
C LYS A 54 46.47 -40.37 2.48
N ASN A 55 45.26 -40.71 2.02
CA ASN A 55 44.99 -41.01 0.62
C ASN A 55 44.32 -39.78 -0.02
N GLU A 56 45.04 -39.12 -0.93
CA GLU A 56 44.60 -37.87 -1.57
C GLU A 56 43.32 -38.06 -2.40
N ASP A 57 43.18 -39.18 -3.13
CA ASP A 57 41.95 -39.48 -3.89
C ASP A 57 40.72 -39.62 -3.00
N LYS A 58 40.87 -40.18 -1.79
CA LYS A 58 39.77 -40.28 -0.82
C LYS A 58 39.41 -38.91 -0.26
N ILE A 59 40.40 -38.05 -0.01
CA ILE A 59 40.22 -36.67 0.43
C ILE A 59 39.49 -35.86 -0.65
N GLU A 60 39.92 -35.96 -1.90
CA GLU A 60 39.35 -35.21 -3.02
C GLU A 60 37.91 -35.65 -3.32
N LYS A 61 37.63 -36.96 -3.39
CA LYS A 61 36.25 -37.48 -3.57
C LYS A 61 35.32 -37.09 -2.43
N ALA A 62 35.79 -37.13 -1.18
CA ALA A 62 35.00 -36.69 -0.04
C ALA A 62 34.72 -35.18 -0.09
N PHE A 63 35.70 -34.40 -0.52
CA PHE A 63 35.57 -32.95 -0.69
C PHE A 63 34.65 -32.57 -1.85
N GLU A 64 34.70 -33.26 -2.99
CA GLU A 64 33.75 -33.09 -4.09
C GLU A 64 32.31 -33.40 -3.64
N SER A 65 32.13 -34.48 -2.88
CA SER A 65 30.83 -34.82 -2.29
C SER A 65 30.34 -33.74 -1.32
N PHE A 66 31.25 -33.17 -0.52
CA PHE A 66 30.95 -32.04 0.37
C PHE A 66 30.57 -30.77 -0.42
N GLN A 67 31.30 -30.44 -1.49
CA GLN A 67 30.99 -29.31 -2.36
C GLN A 67 29.62 -29.42 -3.02
N LYS A 68 29.15 -30.64 -3.32
CA LYS A 68 27.79 -30.88 -3.82
C LYS A 68 26.71 -30.68 -2.75
N LYS A 69 27.06 -30.74 -1.46
CA LYS A 69 26.12 -30.66 -0.33
C LYS A 69 25.96 -29.25 0.25
N ILE A 70 26.90 -28.33 -0.01
CA ILE A 70 26.81 -26.92 0.43
C ILE A 70 25.77 -26.11 -0.40
N PRO A 71 25.02 -25.15 0.17
CA PRO A 71 25.05 -24.70 1.57
C PRO A 71 24.49 -25.78 2.51
N LEU A 72 25.28 -26.10 3.53
CA LEU A 72 24.91 -26.98 4.62
C LEU A 72 24.34 -26.14 5.75
N ILE A 73 23.20 -26.55 6.29
CA ILE A 73 22.52 -25.87 7.38
C ILE A 73 22.21 -26.89 8.46
N THR A 74 22.69 -26.64 9.67
CA THR A 74 22.48 -27.49 10.84
C THR A 74 21.85 -26.69 11.97
N LEU A 75 21.17 -27.38 12.88
CA LEU A 75 20.47 -26.79 14.02
C LEU A 75 21.06 -27.36 15.32
N SER A 76 21.06 -26.55 16.37
CA SER A 76 21.23 -27.06 17.73
C SER A 76 19.97 -27.78 18.20
N ASP A 77 20.12 -28.61 19.22
CA ASP A 77 18.96 -29.20 19.90
C ASP A 77 18.11 -28.10 20.55
N PHE A 78 16.80 -28.32 20.56
CA PHE A 78 15.86 -27.39 21.18
C PHE A 78 15.76 -27.66 22.68
N SER A 79 15.99 -26.62 23.51
CA SER A 79 15.76 -26.66 24.95
C SER A 79 14.38 -26.07 25.32
N PRO A 80 13.76 -26.47 26.44
CA PRO A 80 12.49 -25.90 26.88
C PRO A 80 12.60 -24.38 27.15
N PRO A 81 11.62 -23.56 26.75
CA PRO A 81 11.71 -22.11 26.82
C PRO A 81 11.55 -21.56 28.26
N PRO A 82 12.12 -20.37 28.56
CA PRO A 82 12.82 -19.48 27.63
C PRO A 82 14.20 -20.02 27.27
N SER A 83 14.47 -20.16 25.97
CA SER A 83 15.70 -20.81 25.48
C SER A 83 16.21 -20.18 24.20
N LEU A 84 17.45 -20.51 23.85
CA LEU A 84 18.06 -20.18 22.57
C LEU A 84 18.27 -21.47 21.78
N PHE A 85 17.95 -21.43 20.49
CA PHE A 85 18.49 -22.40 19.54
C PHE A 85 19.39 -21.68 18.55
N SER A 86 20.44 -22.37 18.09
CA SER A 86 21.27 -21.87 17.01
C SER A 86 21.04 -22.64 15.74
N PHE A 87 21.22 -21.97 14.61
CA PHE A 87 21.43 -22.67 13.35
C PHE A 87 22.67 -22.11 12.66
N THR A 88 23.39 -23.03 12.04
CA THR A 88 24.71 -22.78 11.48
C THR A 88 24.73 -23.11 10.01
N ILE A 89 25.30 -22.21 9.24
CA ILE A 89 25.38 -22.27 7.79
C ILE A 89 26.84 -22.39 7.40
N ILE A 90 27.17 -23.40 6.59
CA ILE A 90 28.45 -23.51 5.89
C ILE A 90 28.19 -23.48 4.38
N CYS A 91 28.78 -22.51 3.70
CA CYS A 91 28.73 -22.42 2.24
C CYS A 91 30.08 -21.95 1.69
N SER A 92 30.29 -21.99 0.38
CA SER A 92 31.42 -21.27 -0.21
C SER A 92 31.32 -19.78 0.09
N ALA A 93 32.45 -19.11 0.33
CA ALA A 93 32.47 -17.67 0.59
C ALA A 93 31.91 -16.84 -0.57
N LYS A 94 31.87 -17.40 -1.79
CA LYS A 94 31.19 -16.78 -2.95
C LYS A 94 29.69 -16.56 -2.70
N TYR A 95 29.07 -17.36 -1.82
CA TYR A 95 27.66 -17.24 -1.43
C TYR A 95 27.43 -16.29 -0.23
N SER A 96 28.48 -15.74 0.42
CA SER A 96 28.36 -15.05 1.73
C SER A 96 27.69 -13.66 1.68
N ASN A 97 27.83 -12.93 0.58
CA ASN A 97 27.36 -11.54 0.47
C ASN A 97 25.82 -11.44 0.50
N GLY A 98 25.29 -11.06 1.66
CA GLY A 98 23.87 -10.84 1.92
C GLY A 98 23.22 -11.87 2.84
N VAL A 99 23.90 -12.99 3.15
CA VAL A 99 23.35 -14.09 3.95
C VAL A 99 22.86 -13.59 5.32
N GLY A 100 23.63 -12.73 6.00
CA GLY A 100 23.23 -12.18 7.30
C GLY A 100 21.90 -11.44 7.30
N ARG A 101 21.67 -10.56 6.32
CA ARG A 101 20.44 -9.77 6.21
C ARG A 101 19.24 -10.62 5.80
N PHE A 102 19.43 -11.52 4.82
CA PHE A 102 18.35 -12.38 4.33
C PHE A 102 17.86 -13.39 5.36
N VAL A 103 18.77 -13.93 6.17
CA VAL A 103 18.44 -14.90 7.20
C VAL A 103 17.49 -14.29 8.24
N ILE A 104 17.78 -13.07 8.71
CA ILE A 104 16.94 -12.35 9.68
C ILE A 104 15.55 -12.09 9.10
N ASP A 105 15.47 -11.58 7.86
CA ASP A 105 14.20 -11.32 7.19
C ASP A 105 13.36 -12.60 6.96
N MET A 106 14.02 -13.73 6.73
CA MET A 106 13.33 -15.00 6.54
C MET A 106 12.80 -15.59 7.84
N LEU A 107 13.47 -15.38 8.97
CA LEU A 107 13.03 -15.88 10.27
C LEU A 107 11.64 -15.34 10.63
N CYS A 108 11.43 -14.02 10.48
CA CYS A 108 10.13 -13.37 10.78
C CYS A 108 9.01 -13.77 9.81
N LYS A 109 9.33 -14.19 8.59
CA LYS A 109 8.34 -14.52 7.55
C LYS A 109 7.93 -15.98 7.54
N TRP A 110 8.89 -16.89 7.78
CA TRP A 110 8.72 -18.31 7.48
C TRP A 110 8.81 -19.22 8.70
N LEU A 111 9.48 -18.80 9.77
CA LEU A 111 9.67 -19.66 10.94
C LEU A 111 8.48 -19.57 11.90
N ILE A 112 8.08 -18.35 12.28
CA ILE A 112 6.79 -18.07 12.90
C ILE A 112 6.12 -16.91 12.14
N PRO A 113 5.14 -17.20 11.28
CA PRO A 113 4.49 -16.16 10.47
C PRO A 113 3.82 -15.09 11.35
N GLY A 114 4.21 -13.83 11.17
CA GLY A 114 3.59 -12.68 11.85
C GLY A 114 4.17 -12.33 13.22
N GLN A 115 5.18 -13.05 13.70
CA GLN A 115 5.88 -12.76 14.95
C GLN A 115 7.35 -12.45 14.67
N ASN A 116 7.86 -11.36 15.26
CA ASN A 116 9.27 -11.00 15.16
C ASN A 116 10.08 -11.80 16.19
N LEU A 117 10.80 -12.82 15.73
CA LEU A 117 11.73 -13.57 16.57
C LEU A 117 13.02 -12.77 16.78
N ALA A 118 13.43 -12.61 18.03
CA ALA A 118 14.66 -11.91 18.39
C ALA A 118 15.89 -12.79 18.10
N VAL A 119 16.80 -12.31 17.25
CA VAL A 119 18.14 -12.87 17.05
C VAL A 119 19.07 -12.17 18.04
N PHE A 120 19.51 -12.87 19.07
CA PHE A 120 20.36 -12.31 20.14
C PHE A 120 21.78 -11.99 19.68
N GLY A 121 22.24 -12.68 18.64
CA GLY A 121 23.55 -12.46 18.06
C GLY A 121 23.81 -13.42 16.91
N HIS A 122 24.89 -13.15 16.18
CA HIS A 122 25.41 -14.09 15.19
C HIS A 122 26.94 -14.01 15.14
N HIS A 123 27.58 -15.15 14.87
CA HIS A 123 29.01 -15.22 14.59
C HIS A 123 29.20 -15.56 13.13
N SER A 124 30.20 -14.97 12.48
CA SER A 124 30.56 -15.36 11.13
C SER A 124 32.06 -15.34 10.88
N LEU A 125 32.50 -16.19 9.97
CA LEU A 125 33.92 -16.34 9.62
C LEU A 125 34.06 -16.80 8.17
N ASN A 126 34.89 -16.09 7.40
CA ASN A 126 35.45 -16.61 6.16
C ASN A 126 36.73 -17.38 6.47
N PHE A 127 36.83 -18.61 5.99
CA PHE A 127 37.97 -19.49 6.26
C PHE A 127 38.29 -20.40 5.07
N LYS A 128 39.49 -20.97 5.08
CA LYS A 128 39.96 -22.01 4.16
C LYS A 128 40.36 -23.24 4.94
N PHE A 129 40.17 -24.43 4.37
CA PHE A 129 40.82 -25.62 4.91
C PHE A 129 42.29 -25.63 4.50
N SER A 130 43.18 -25.99 5.41
CA SER A 130 44.63 -26.10 5.17
C SER A 130 44.97 -26.97 3.96
N ASN A 131 44.23 -28.07 3.78
CA ASN A 131 44.42 -29.02 2.67
C ASN A 131 43.80 -28.51 1.35
N PHE A 132 42.97 -27.47 1.40
CA PHE A 132 42.24 -26.93 0.23
C PHE A 132 42.31 -25.40 0.19
N LYS A 133 43.53 -24.85 0.13
CA LYS A 133 43.80 -23.40 0.20
C LYS A 133 43.17 -22.58 -0.92
N ASN A 134 42.74 -23.23 -2.00
CA ASN A 134 42.11 -22.58 -3.15
C ASN A 134 40.59 -22.37 -2.99
N HIS A 135 39.98 -22.93 -1.94
CA HIS A 135 38.55 -22.83 -1.69
C HIS A 135 38.27 -22.02 -0.42
N ASN A 136 37.61 -20.87 -0.60
CA ASN A 136 37.10 -20.06 0.50
C ASN A 136 35.70 -20.52 0.90
N PHE A 137 35.48 -20.65 2.20
CA PHE A 137 34.21 -20.99 2.83
C PHE A 137 33.78 -19.88 3.78
N PHE A 138 32.47 -19.79 3.98
CA PHE A 138 31.83 -18.91 4.93
C PHE A 138 31.04 -19.76 5.91
N LEU A 139 31.28 -19.51 7.19
CA LEU A 139 30.53 -20.04 8.32
C LEU A 139 29.74 -18.90 8.93
N ALA A 140 28.45 -19.11 9.22
CA ALA A 140 27.67 -18.21 10.06
C ALA A 140 26.77 -19.00 11.00
N GLU A 141 26.75 -18.62 12.28
CA GLU A 141 25.86 -19.18 13.31
C GLU A 141 24.98 -18.07 13.86
N PHE A 142 23.67 -18.29 13.91
CA PHE A 142 22.68 -17.34 14.43
C PHE A 142 22.03 -17.90 15.68
N PHE A 143 21.89 -17.08 16.73
CA PHE A 143 21.23 -17.47 17.99
C PHE A 143 19.85 -16.84 18.06
N VAL A 144 18.81 -17.67 18.10
CA VAL A 144 17.41 -17.23 18.05
C VAL A 144 16.70 -17.59 19.36
N HIS A 145 16.01 -16.61 19.92
CA HIS A 145 15.24 -16.76 21.16
C HIS A 145 13.90 -17.43 20.94
N ILE A 146 13.58 -18.35 21.85
CA ILE A 146 12.27 -18.96 21.97
C ILE A 146 11.70 -18.53 23.33
N PRO A 147 10.75 -17.58 23.36
CA PRO A 147 10.22 -17.05 24.61
C PRO A 147 9.21 -18.00 25.26
N GLU A 148 8.38 -18.70 24.47
CA GLU A 148 7.25 -19.48 24.97
C GLU A 148 7.18 -20.90 24.39
N LYS A 149 6.49 -21.79 25.12
CA LYS A 149 6.32 -23.21 24.74
C LYS A 149 5.53 -23.39 23.45
N ASN A 150 4.58 -22.50 23.17
CA ASN A 150 3.78 -22.53 21.94
C ASN A 150 4.62 -22.20 20.70
N ASP A 151 5.52 -21.23 20.81
CA ASP A 151 6.45 -20.84 19.75
C ASP A 151 7.39 -21.98 19.38
N LEU A 152 7.84 -22.76 20.37
CA LEU A 152 8.68 -23.94 20.15
C LEU A 152 7.99 -24.99 19.27
N GLU A 153 6.67 -25.21 19.42
CA GLU A 153 5.93 -26.15 18.58
C GLU A 153 5.81 -25.68 17.13
N ILE A 154 5.53 -24.38 16.93
CA ILE A 154 5.40 -23.78 15.60
C ILE A 154 6.76 -23.82 14.88
N ILE A 155 7.83 -23.48 15.58
CA ILE A 155 9.21 -23.58 15.07
C ILE A 155 9.49 -25.01 14.63
N LYS A 156 9.23 -26.02 15.48
CA LYS A 156 9.44 -27.44 15.13
C LYS A 156 8.66 -27.88 13.88
N ARG A 157 7.44 -27.36 13.68
CA ARG A 157 6.62 -27.67 12.49
C ARG A 157 7.18 -27.01 11.21
N ASN A 158 7.68 -25.78 11.31
CA ASN A 158 8.08 -24.98 10.14
C ASN A 158 9.56 -25.10 9.77
N ILE A 159 10.41 -25.59 10.68
CA ILE A 159 11.87 -25.55 10.52
C ILE A 159 12.39 -26.24 9.26
N LYS A 160 11.80 -27.36 8.85
CA LYS A 160 12.19 -28.08 7.61
C LYS A 160 11.92 -27.24 6.36
N LYS A 161 10.76 -26.58 6.30
CA LYS A 161 10.39 -25.68 5.19
C LYS A 161 11.28 -24.45 5.16
N PHE A 162 11.58 -23.89 6.34
CA PHE A 162 12.50 -22.77 6.49
C PHE A 162 13.90 -23.10 5.97
N ILE A 163 14.50 -24.23 6.39
CA ILE A 163 15.83 -24.66 5.92
C ILE A 163 15.83 -24.83 4.39
N TYR A 164 14.82 -25.50 3.83
CA TYR A 164 14.73 -25.71 2.39
C TYR A 164 14.69 -24.37 1.62
N LYS A 165 13.85 -23.44 2.07
CA LYS A 165 13.72 -22.14 1.42
C LYS A 165 14.99 -21.30 1.56
N LEU A 166 15.68 -21.41 2.70
CA LEU A 166 16.93 -20.71 2.95
C LEU A 166 18.05 -21.22 2.04
N ARG A 167 18.15 -22.54 1.80
CA ARG A 167 19.15 -23.11 0.88
C ARG A 167 18.96 -22.62 -0.56
N ILE A 168 17.72 -22.59 -1.05
CA ILE A 168 17.41 -22.10 -2.41
C ILE A 168 17.83 -20.64 -2.59
N ASN A 169 17.50 -19.80 -1.62
CA ASN A 169 17.81 -18.36 -1.69
C ASN A 169 19.32 -18.08 -1.67
N ILE A 170 20.09 -18.83 -0.88
CA ILE A 170 21.56 -18.68 -0.83
C ILE A 170 22.18 -19.06 -2.18
N LEU A 171 21.71 -20.13 -2.82
CA LEU A 171 22.21 -20.59 -4.12
C LEU A 171 21.83 -19.63 -5.25
N SER A 172 20.57 -19.19 -5.32
CA SER A 172 20.07 -18.36 -6.42
C SER A 172 20.82 -17.03 -6.56
N VAL A 173 21.16 -16.38 -5.44
CA VAL A 173 21.89 -15.10 -5.43
C VAL A 173 23.30 -15.25 -6.01
N CYS A 174 24.00 -16.35 -5.75
CA CYS A 174 25.33 -16.56 -6.30
C CYS A 174 25.31 -16.92 -7.78
N TYR A 175 24.35 -17.73 -8.23
CA TYR A 175 24.23 -18.05 -9.65
C TYR A 175 23.89 -16.81 -10.49
N ALA A 176 22.95 -15.97 -10.00
CA ALA A 176 22.67 -14.67 -10.62
C ALA A 176 23.93 -13.80 -10.71
N ARG A 177 24.74 -13.73 -9.65
CA ARG A 177 26.00 -12.96 -9.66
C ARG A 177 27.06 -13.52 -10.60
N ASN A 178 27.24 -14.85 -10.68
CA ASN A 178 28.21 -15.45 -11.59
C ASN A 178 27.85 -15.20 -13.06
N ILE A 179 26.55 -15.22 -13.38
CA ILE A 179 26.06 -14.86 -14.72
C ILE A 179 26.34 -13.37 -15.00
N LEU A 180 26.06 -12.49 -14.04
CA LEU A 180 26.32 -11.05 -14.18
C LEU A 180 27.82 -10.73 -14.33
N HIS A 181 28.70 -11.47 -13.65
CA HIS A 181 30.16 -11.26 -13.68
C HIS A 181 30.87 -11.80 -14.93
N ASN A 182 30.24 -12.65 -15.73
CA ASN A 182 30.89 -13.23 -16.91
C ASN A 182 31.00 -12.22 -18.05
N LYS A 183 32.14 -11.52 -18.19
CA LYS A 183 32.32 -10.38 -19.10
C LYS A 183 32.16 -10.70 -20.60
N SER A 184 32.20 -11.99 -20.99
CA SER A 184 32.05 -12.43 -22.37
C SER A 184 30.60 -12.50 -22.86
N LEU A 185 29.62 -12.44 -21.95
CA LEU A 185 28.20 -12.44 -22.30
C LEU A 185 27.64 -11.01 -22.33
N SER A 186 26.82 -10.71 -23.34
CA SER A 186 26.11 -9.43 -23.42
C SER A 186 25.10 -9.29 -22.27
N PHE A 187 24.66 -8.06 -22.00
CA PHE A 187 23.67 -7.80 -20.96
C PHE A 187 22.35 -8.56 -21.22
N GLU A 188 21.96 -8.71 -22.50
CA GLU A 188 20.77 -9.46 -22.91
C GLU A 188 20.97 -10.98 -22.78
N GLU A 189 22.16 -11.50 -23.02
CA GLU A 189 22.53 -12.92 -22.81
C GLU A 189 22.48 -13.33 -21.36
N LYS A 190 23.03 -12.48 -20.49
CA LYS A 190 23.00 -12.69 -19.04
C LYS A 190 21.59 -12.65 -18.49
N SER A 191 20.78 -11.70 -18.98
CA SER A 191 19.39 -11.57 -18.60
C SER A 191 18.58 -12.80 -19.02
N ALA A 192 18.76 -13.28 -20.25
CA ALA A 192 18.08 -14.47 -20.75
C ALA A 192 18.41 -15.73 -19.91
N LEU A 193 19.68 -15.95 -19.57
CA LEU A 193 20.10 -17.10 -18.76
C LEU A 193 19.52 -17.06 -17.34
N ILE A 194 19.40 -15.87 -16.75
CA ILE A 194 18.81 -15.68 -15.42
C ILE A 194 17.30 -15.94 -15.47
N TYR A 195 16.61 -15.44 -16.50
CA TYR A 195 15.17 -15.65 -16.68
C TYR A 195 14.81 -17.11 -16.95
N GLU A 196 15.61 -17.82 -17.75
CA GLU A 196 15.40 -19.24 -18.06
C GLU A 196 15.56 -20.12 -16.80
N ASN A 197 16.57 -19.85 -15.97
CA ASN A 197 16.78 -20.55 -14.71
C ASN A 197 15.73 -20.20 -13.64
N MET A 198 15.26 -18.95 -13.60
CA MET A 198 14.16 -18.56 -12.71
C MET A 198 12.83 -19.19 -13.13
N SER A 199 12.58 -19.31 -14.44
CA SER A 199 11.38 -19.97 -14.97
C SER A 199 11.36 -21.45 -14.62
N MET A 200 12.49 -22.16 -14.73
CA MET A 200 12.58 -23.58 -14.33
C MET A 200 12.39 -23.82 -12.84
N LEU A 201 12.64 -22.82 -11.98
CA LEU A 201 12.47 -22.91 -10.53
C LEU A 201 11.06 -22.57 -10.05
N LEU A 202 10.22 -21.99 -10.92
CA LEU A 202 8.90 -21.48 -10.56
C LEU A 202 7.74 -22.39 -10.98
N ASP A 203 7.99 -23.41 -11.81
CA ASP A 203 6.96 -24.34 -12.32
C ASP A 203 7.06 -25.78 -11.76
N GLU A 204 6.92 -25.98 -10.45
CA GLU A 204 5.94 -26.92 -9.86
C GLU A 204 6.22 -27.38 -8.41
N ASN A 205 5.10 -27.67 -7.72
CA ASN A 205 4.96 -28.20 -6.37
C ASN A 205 5.05 -29.74 -6.33
N THR A 206 5.68 -30.22 -5.26
CA THR A 206 5.44 -31.49 -4.52
C THR A 206 5.66 -32.84 -5.22
N ASP A 207 6.48 -33.63 -4.53
CA ASP A 207 6.68 -35.08 -4.53
C ASP A 207 7.78 -35.71 -5.42
N LEU A 208 8.62 -36.44 -4.68
CA LEU A 208 9.52 -37.54 -5.03
C LEU A 208 10.97 -37.25 -5.43
N GLU A 209 11.84 -37.83 -4.59
CA GLU A 209 13.18 -38.29 -4.88
C GLU A 209 13.27 -38.98 -6.26
N LYS A 210 13.98 -38.37 -7.21
CA LYS A 210 14.92 -38.97 -8.20
C LYS A 210 15.07 -38.08 -9.45
N ASN A 211 16.20 -37.39 -9.47
CA ASN A 211 17.06 -37.09 -10.63
C ASN A 211 16.46 -36.46 -11.91
N ALA A 212 16.34 -35.13 -11.89
CA ALA A 212 16.48 -34.27 -13.08
C ALA A 212 17.83 -34.48 -13.81
N PHE A 213 18.85 -34.96 -13.08
CA PHE A 213 20.17 -35.28 -13.62
C PHE A 213 20.17 -36.57 -14.49
N ASP A 214 19.33 -37.56 -14.18
CA ASP A 214 19.24 -38.82 -14.95
C ASP A 214 18.55 -38.58 -16.30
N GLN A 215 17.55 -37.69 -16.33
CA GLN A 215 16.90 -37.27 -17.59
C GLN A 215 17.87 -36.50 -18.51
N MET A 216 18.77 -35.70 -17.93
CA MET A 216 19.82 -34.98 -18.67
C MET A 216 20.84 -35.94 -19.30
N GLN A 217 21.18 -37.03 -18.61
CA GLN A 217 22.10 -38.05 -19.10
C GLN A 217 21.44 -38.95 -20.16
N HIS A 218 20.16 -39.30 -20.00
CA HIS A 218 19.37 -40.05 -20.99
C HIS A 218 19.21 -39.26 -22.30
N PHE A 219 19.05 -37.93 -22.20
CA PHE A 219 18.96 -37.03 -23.36
C PHE A 219 20.29 -36.94 -24.13
N MET A 220 21.42 -36.85 -23.43
CA MET A 220 22.76 -36.87 -24.04
C MET A 220 23.07 -38.23 -24.70
N PHE A 221 22.56 -39.33 -24.15
CA PHE A 221 22.70 -40.67 -24.72
C PHE A 221 21.78 -40.88 -25.95
N LYS A 222 20.61 -40.23 -26.01
CA LYS A 222 19.71 -40.29 -27.17
C LYS A 222 20.28 -39.51 -28.38
N ILE A 223 21.02 -38.43 -28.12
CA ILE A 223 21.70 -37.63 -29.16
C ILE A 223 22.88 -38.37 -29.81
N SER A 224 23.55 -39.28 -29.09
CA SER A 224 24.72 -40.02 -29.61
C SER A 224 24.37 -41.29 -30.38
N ALA A 225 23.15 -41.82 -30.26
CA ALA A 225 22.79 -43.15 -30.77
C ALA A 225 22.14 -43.19 -32.19
N GLU A 226 21.64 -42.07 -32.73
CA GLU A 226 20.94 -42.06 -34.03
C GLU A 226 21.80 -41.43 -35.16
N LYS A 227 22.29 -42.26 -36.09
CA LYS A 227 23.08 -41.85 -37.28
C LYS A 227 22.42 -40.71 -38.09
N ASN A 228 21.08 -40.68 -38.17
CA ASN A 228 20.34 -39.68 -38.95
C ASN A 228 20.34 -38.29 -38.30
N LEU A 229 20.32 -38.18 -36.96
CA LEU A 229 20.33 -36.90 -36.25
C LEU A 229 21.69 -36.18 -36.38
N PHE A 230 22.79 -36.95 -36.37
CA PHE A 230 24.13 -36.40 -36.61
C PHE A 230 24.24 -35.75 -38.00
N GLN A 231 23.72 -36.42 -39.03
CA GLN A 231 23.80 -35.92 -40.40
C GLN A 231 22.86 -34.73 -40.65
N ILE A 232 21.73 -34.66 -39.94
CA ILE A 232 20.86 -33.47 -39.89
C ILE A 232 21.62 -32.28 -39.27
N LYS A 233 22.35 -32.50 -38.17
CA LYS A 233 23.16 -31.47 -37.51
C LYS A 233 24.26 -30.92 -38.41
N GLU A 234 25.00 -31.78 -39.13
CA GLU A 234 26.01 -31.33 -40.09
C GLU A 234 25.42 -30.49 -41.23
N ASN A 235 24.29 -30.90 -41.78
CA ASN A 235 23.63 -30.17 -42.86
C ASN A 235 23.15 -28.77 -42.38
N LEU A 236 22.64 -28.67 -41.16
CA LEU A 236 22.24 -27.40 -40.55
C LEU A 236 23.43 -26.49 -40.26
N ASN A 237 24.54 -27.05 -39.74
CA ASN A 237 25.79 -26.31 -39.55
C ASN A 237 26.27 -25.72 -40.88
N ARG A 238 26.26 -26.49 -41.98
CA ARG A 238 26.63 -25.99 -43.32
C ARG A 238 25.72 -24.85 -43.79
N ILE A 239 24.42 -24.89 -43.49
CA ILE A 239 23.48 -23.82 -43.82
C ILE A 239 23.76 -22.55 -43.00
N MET A 240 24.06 -22.70 -41.71
CA MET A 240 24.45 -21.59 -40.82
C MET A 240 25.72 -20.90 -41.32
N PHE A 241 26.74 -21.66 -41.72
CA PHE A 241 27.98 -21.11 -42.28
C PHE A 241 27.73 -20.38 -43.61
N LYS A 242 26.84 -20.88 -44.47
CA LYS A 242 26.53 -20.24 -45.76
C LYS A 242 25.69 -18.98 -45.63
N LYS A 243 24.86 -18.86 -44.59
CA LYS A 243 23.90 -17.74 -44.41
C LYS A 243 23.83 -17.25 -42.96
N PRO A 244 24.96 -16.76 -42.38
CA PRO A 244 25.02 -16.38 -40.97
C PRO A 244 24.05 -15.26 -40.60
N TYR A 245 23.77 -14.34 -41.53
CA TYR A 245 22.82 -13.23 -41.33
C TYR A 245 21.37 -13.67 -41.08
N PHE A 246 20.98 -14.86 -41.55
CA PHE A 246 19.62 -15.38 -41.42
C PHE A 246 19.45 -16.32 -40.20
N THR A 247 20.56 -16.79 -39.63
CA THR A 247 20.60 -17.76 -38.53
C THR A 247 21.10 -17.11 -37.25
N ASP A 248 20.34 -17.19 -36.17
CA ASP A 248 20.75 -16.70 -34.85
C ASP A 248 20.78 -17.86 -33.84
N ARG A 249 21.15 -17.58 -32.59
CA ARG A 249 21.24 -18.58 -31.51
C ARG A 249 19.94 -19.40 -31.30
N TYR A 250 18.77 -18.88 -31.70
CA TYR A 250 17.48 -19.55 -31.54
C TYR A 250 17.23 -20.65 -32.59
N ILE A 251 18.10 -20.81 -33.59
CA ILE A 251 18.03 -21.94 -34.52
C ILE A 251 18.26 -23.27 -33.79
N PHE A 252 19.15 -23.29 -32.79
CA PHE A 252 19.42 -24.50 -31.98
C PHE A 252 18.23 -24.87 -31.09
N GLU A 253 17.56 -23.89 -30.49
CA GLU A 253 16.31 -24.09 -29.75
C GLU A 253 15.20 -24.63 -30.67
N SER A 254 15.14 -24.15 -31.92
CA SER A 254 14.16 -24.65 -32.90
C SER A 254 14.48 -26.07 -33.39
N ILE A 255 15.77 -26.43 -33.49
CA ILE A 255 16.23 -27.79 -33.80
C ILE A 255 15.82 -28.74 -32.67
N TYR A 256 16.09 -28.38 -31.42
CA TYR A 256 15.72 -29.15 -30.22
C TYR A 256 14.21 -29.38 -30.13
N ASN A 257 13.43 -28.30 -30.26
CA ASN A 257 11.97 -28.37 -30.17
C ASN A 257 11.35 -29.23 -31.29
N LEU A 258 11.86 -29.12 -32.52
CA LEU A 258 11.35 -29.92 -33.64
C LEU A 258 11.83 -31.38 -33.58
N SER A 259 13.06 -31.65 -33.14
CA SER A 259 13.55 -33.03 -32.98
C SER A 259 12.74 -33.81 -31.97
N ASN A 260 12.24 -33.17 -30.91
CA ASN A 260 11.34 -33.80 -29.94
C ASN A 260 9.92 -34.05 -30.49
N LEU A 261 9.49 -33.30 -31.50
CA LEU A 261 8.16 -33.43 -32.12
C LEU A 261 8.13 -34.46 -33.27
N PHE A 262 9.26 -34.70 -33.93
CA PHE A 262 9.34 -35.76 -34.94
C PHE A 262 9.35 -37.14 -34.29
N GLN A 263 8.40 -38.01 -34.66
CA GLN A 263 8.44 -39.41 -34.24
C GLN A 263 9.65 -40.13 -34.86
N GLU A 264 10.21 -41.13 -34.18
CA GLU A 264 11.36 -41.92 -34.68
C GLU A 264 11.06 -42.54 -36.07
N LYS A 265 9.81 -42.96 -36.30
CA LYS A 265 9.34 -43.45 -37.62
C LYS A 265 9.32 -42.36 -38.70
N PHE A 266 9.18 -41.09 -38.33
CA PHE A 266 9.20 -39.97 -39.28
C PHE A 266 10.63 -39.72 -39.79
N THR A 267 11.61 -39.59 -38.89
CA THR A 267 13.02 -39.34 -39.27
C THR A 267 13.69 -40.55 -39.93
N ALA A 268 13.24 -41.78 -39.64
CA ALA A 268 13.79 -42.99 -40.23
C ALA A 268 13.48 -43.17 -41.73
N THR A 269 12.35 -42.68 -42.22
CA THR A 269 11.89 -42.93 -43.61
C THR A 269 12.09 -41.75 -44.57
N ARG A 270 12.79 -40.69 -44.14
CA ARG A 270 13.04 -39.49 -44.96
C ARG A 270 14.53 -39.19 -45.04
N ASP A 271 14.94 -38.59 -46.16
CA ASP A 271 16.32 -38.13 -46.36
C ASP A 271 16.70 -37.09 -45.29
N PRO A 272 17.84 -37.25 -44.57
CA PRO A 272 18.36 -36.27 -43.62
C PRO A 272 18.44 -34.83 -44.17
N LYS A 273 18.74 -34.66 -45.47
CA LYS A 273 18.74 -33.34 -46.15
C LYS A 273 17.34 -32.75 -46.23
N TYR A 274 16.33 -33.58 -46.48
CA TYR A 274 14.93 -33.13 -46.51
C TYR A 274 14.45 -32.72 -45.12
N VAL A 275 14.77 -33.50 -44.08
CA VAL A 275 14.46 -33.17 -42.68
C VAL A 275 15.16 -31.87 -42.27
N SER A 276 16.44 -31.69 -42.63
CA SER A 276 17.18 -30.45 -42.40
C SER A 276 16.53 -29.24 -43.09
N LYS A 277 15.99 -29.45 -44.29
CA LYS A 277 15.25 -28.42 -45.05
C LYS A 277 13.93 -28.07 -44.39
N ILE A 278 13.17 -29.05 -43.87
CA ILE A 278 11.95 -28.80 -43.09
C ILE A 278 12.27 -27.91 -41.88
N ILE A 279 13.29 -28.29 -41.09
CA ILE A 279 13.69 -27.55 -39.88
C ILE A 279 14.09 -26.11 -40.23
N SER A 280 14.89 -25.94 -41.29
CA SER A 280 15.34 -24.62 -41.73
C SER A 280 14.17 -23.73 -42.19
N ILE A 281 13.24 -24.29 -42.97
CA ILE A 281 12.08 -23.56 -43.47
C ILE A 281 11.12 -23.22 -42.34
N TYR A 282 10.88 -24.16 -41.43
CA TYR A 282 10.07 -23.94 -40.25
C TYR A 282 10.64 -22.81 -39.39
N TYR A 283 11.95 -22.81 -39.11
CA TYR A 283 12.62 -21.76 -38.34
C TYR A 283 12.51 -20.38 -39.03
N LEU A 284 12.77 -20.31 -40.34
CA LEU A 284 12.69 -19.04 -41.09
C LEU A 284 11.26 -18.52 -41.17
N LEU A 285 10.28 -19.40 -41.40
CA LEU A 285 8.86 -19.03 -41.40
C LEU A 285 8.42 -18.59 -40.02
N LYS A 286 8.79 -19.32 -38.96
CA LYS A 286 8.53 -18.97 -37.57
C LYS A 286 9.10 -17.59 -37.27
N LYS A 287 10.37 -17.33 -37.59
CA LYS A 287 11.04 -16.02 -37.37
C LYS A 287 10.36 -14.89 -38.15
N ALA A 288 10.03 -15.10 -39.43
CA ALA A 288 9.31 -14.11 -40.23
C ALA A 288 7.89 -13.86 -39.70
N PHE A 289 7.21 -14.91 -39.25
CA PHE A 289 5.88 -14.85 -38.67
C PHE A 289 5.86 -14.10 -37.34
N PHE A 290 6.79 -14.43 -36.43
CA PHE A 290 6.97 -13.68 -35.18
C PHE A 290 7.36 -12.22 -35.43
N LYS A 291 8.14 -11.92 -36.48
CA LYS A 291 8.41 -10.53 -36.87
C LYS A 291 7.15 -9.81 -37.35
N LYS A 292 6.26 -10.48 -38.10
CA LYS A 292 4.96 -9.93 -38.51
C LYS A 292 4.05 -9.68 -37.31
N ILE A 293 3.99 -10.62 -36.37
CA ILE A 293 3.25 -10.46 -35.10
C ILE A 293 3.86 -9.32 -34.28
N TYR A 294 5.18 -9.27 -34.11
CA TYR A 294 5.84 -8.20 -33.36
C TYR A 294 5.53 -6.82 -33.94
N ASN A 295 5.53 -6.70 -35.27
CA ASN A 295 5.20 -5.45 -35.96
C ASN A 295 3.70 -5.11 -35.91
N SER A 296 2.81 -6.07 -35.67
CA SER A 296 1.36 -5.88 -35.67
C SER A 296 0.67 -6.95 -34.81
N PRO A 297 0.80 -6.88 -33.47
CA PRO A 297 0.44 -7.98 -32.56
C PRO A 297 -1.05 -8.27 -32.54
N ASN A 298 -1.87 -7.26 -32.83
CA ASN A 298 -3.33 -7.41 -32.78
C ASN A 298 -3.91 -7.88 -34.11
N LYS A 299 -3.16 -7.93 -35.22
CA LYS A 299 -3.71 -8.40 -36.51
C LYS A 299 -3.62 -9.91 -36.61
N ARG A 300 -4.64 -10.54 -37.21
CA ARG A 300 -4.53 -11.94 -37.61
C ARG A 300 -3.52 -12.03 -38.75
N HIS A 301 -2.49 -12.80 -38.52
CA HIS A 301 -1.48 -13.18 -39.47
C HIS A 301 -1.66 -14.66 -39.75
N LEU A 302 -1.85 -14.98 -41.02
CA LEU A 302 -1.70 -16.34 -41.51
C LEU A 302 -0.48 -16.39 -42.43
N SER A 303 0.29 -17.45 -42.35
CA SER A 303 1.42 -17.67 -43.26
C SER A 303 1.44 -19.13 -43.68
N ILE A 304 1.37 -19.34 -44.99
CA ILE A 304 1.45 -20.65 -45.60
C ILE A 304 2.72 -20.77 -46.43
N LYS A 305 3.37 -21.93 -46.36
CA LYS A 305 4.44 -22.31 -47.29
C LYS A 305 4.25 -23.75 -47.71
N ILE A 306 4.30 -23.98 -49.01
CA ILE A 306 4.22 -25.32 -49.60
C ILE A 306 5.60 -25.70 -50.13
N ILE A 307 6.03 -26.92 -49.84
CA ILE A 307 7.26 -27.50 -50.36
C ILE A 307 6.98 -28.83 -51.05
N LYS A 308 7.67 -29.08 -52.16
CA LYS A 308 7.63 -30.36 -52.86
C LYS A 308 8.75 -31.25 -52.34
N THR A 309 8.46 -32.53 -52.14
CA THR A 309 9.47 -33.55 -51.86
C THR A 309 9.03 -34.93 -52.35
N ASN A 310 9.92 -35.90 -52.24
CA ASN A 310 9.62 -37.31 -52.45
C ASN A 310 9.87 -38.09 -51.16
N THR A 311 9.00 -39.05 -50.82
CA THR A 311 9.31 -40.02 -49.75
C THR A 311 9.88 -41.30 -50.34
N GLN A 312 10.86 -41.90 -49.67
CA GLN A 312 11.36 -43.22 -50.03
C GLN A 312 10.50 -44.27 -49.33
N LYS A 313 9.66 -44.97 -50.09
CA LYS A 313 8.97 -46.18 -49.64
C LYS A 313 9.46 -47.38 -50.44
N THR A 314 9.22 -48.57 -49.91
CA THR A 314 9.49 -49.87 -50.55
C THR A 314 8.83 -50.07 -51.92
N LYS A 315 7.94 -49.17 -52.37
CA LYS A 315 7.26 -49.17 -53.68
C LYS A 315 7.66 -48.01 -54.62
N GLY A 316 8.77 -47.30 -54.35
CA GLY A 316 9.26 -46.20 -55.20
C GLY A 316 8.95 -44.79 -54.67
N PRO A 317 9.50 -43.72 -55.30
CA PRO A 317 9.40 -42.35 -54.82
C PRO A 317 8.00 -41.77 -55.06
N THR A 318 7.25 -41.53 -53.98
CA THR A 318 5.94 -40.83 -54.05
C THR A 318 6.14 -39.33 -53.89
N LYS A 319 5.61 -38.54 -54.84
CA LYS A 319 5.65 -37.07 -54.79
C LYS A 319 4.64 -36.57 -53.77
N ILE A 320 5.10 -35.85 -52.76
CA ILE A 320 4.27 -35.31 -51.68
C ILE A 320 4.43 -33.79 -51.57
N LEU A 321 3.42 -33.13 -51.01
CA LEU A 321 3.44 -31.71 -50.67
C LEU A 321 3.49 -31.53 -49.15
N GLY A 322 4.55 -30.91 -48.66
CA GLY A 322 4.63 -30.45 -47.28
C GLY A 322 4.00 -29.06 -47.15
N ILE A 323 3.00 -28.92 -46.28
CA ILE A 323 2.36 -27.64 -45.95
C ILE A 323 2.82 -27.20 -44.57
N PHE A 324 3.35 -25.98 -44.49
CA PHE A 324 3.55 -25.23 -43.26
C PHE A 324 2.46 -24.18 -43.14
N LEU A 325 1.79 -24.12 -42.01
CA LEU A 325 0.77 -23.15 -41.69
C LEU A 325 1.05 -22.55 -40.32
N PHE A 326 1.19 -21.24 -40.25
CA PHE A 326 1.26 -20.49 -38.99
C PHE A 326 0.08 -19.55 -38.88
N ILE A 327 -0.56 -19.55 -37.72
CA ILE A 327 -1.74 -18.74 -37.39
C ILE A 327 -1.54 -18.18 -35.98
N ASN A 328 -1.89 -16.91 -35.77
CA ASN A 328 -2.16 -16.39 -34.43
C ASN A 328 -3.67 -16.28 -34.21
N LEU A 329 -4.09 -16.78 -33.06
CA LEU A 329 -5.41 -16.61 -32.49
C LEU A 329 -5.42 -15.28 -31.74
N LEU A 330 -6.45 -14.47 -31.98
CA LEU A 330 -6.56 -13.12 -31.43
C LEU A 330 -7.27 -13.11 -30.07
N LYS A 331 -8.21 -14.03 -29.87
CA LYS A 331 -9.02 -14.13 -28.65
C LYS A 331 -8.71 -15.43 -27.92
N ASN A 332 -8.69 -15.41 -26.59
CA ASN A 332 -8.52 -16.62 -25.76
C ASN A 332 -9.64 -17.66 -25.94
N THR A 333 -10.75 -17.24 -26.56
CA THR A 333 -11.88 -18.07 -26.93
C THR A 333 -11.71 -18.72 -28.30
N GLU A 334 -10.78 -18.25 -29.14
CA GLU A 334 -10.59 -18.85 -30.45
C GLU A 334 -9.93 -20.23 -30.34
N HIS A 335 -10.36 -21.15 -31.20
CA HIS A 335 -9.83 -22.50 -31.26
C HIS A 335 -9.63 -22.92 -32.73
N PHE A 336 -8.47 -23.53 -33.00
CA PHE A 336 -8.15 -24.13 -34.29
C PHE A 336 -7.33 -25.39 -34.05
N ASP A 337 -7.63 -26.46 -34.79
CA ASP A 337 -6.99 -27.77 -34.65
C ASP A 337 -6.87 -28.48 -36.02
N LYS A 338 -6.39 -29.73 -35.99
CA LYS A 338 -6.29 -30.60 -37.16
C LYS A 338 -7.61 -30.78 -37.91
N ASN A 339 -8.75 -30.86 -37.22
CA ASN A 339 -10.06 -31.07 -37.83
C ASN A 339 -10.52 -29.86 -38.65
N HIS A 340 -10.17 -28.65 -38.19
CA HIS A 340 -10.43 -27.41 -38.92
C HIS A 340 -9.63 -27.36 -40.23
N LEU A 341 -8.34 -27.71 -40.19
CA LEU A 341 -7.50 -27.82 -41.39
C LEU A 341 -8.02 -28.89 -42.37
N LEU A 342 -8.46 -30.04 -41.85
CA LEU A 342 -9.10 -31.09 -42.65
C LEU A 342 -10.34 -30.59 -43.39
N LYS A 343 -11.23 -29.85 -42.71
CA LYS A 343 -12.42 -29.27 -43.31
C LYS A 343 -12.08 -28.19 -44.36
N ALA A 344 -11.03 -27.40 -44.12
CA ALA A 344 -10.55 -26.38 -45.06
C ALA A 344 -9.96 -26.99 -46.34
N LEU A 345 -9.26 -28.13 -46.24
CA LEU A 345 -8.74 -28.83 -47.42
C LEU A 345 -9.86 -29.51 -48.21
N LYS A 346 -10.88 -30.05 -47.53
CA LYS A 346 -12.03 -30.69 -48.19
C LYS A 346 -12.89 -29.71 -48.99
N SER A 347 -13.06 -28.46 -48.53
CA SER A 347 -13.85 -27.46 -49.25
C SER A 347 -13.23 -26.98 -50.57
N LEU A 348 -11.94 -27.22 -50.78
CA LEU A 348 -11.25 -26.89 -52.03
C LEU A 348 -11.49 -27.93 -53.15
N ASN A 349 -12.31 -28.97 -52.92
CA ASN A 349 -12.62 -30.05 -53.87
C ASN A 349 -11.39 -30.80 -54.44
N LEU A 350 -10.31 -30.89 -53.67
CA LEU A 350 -9.10 -31.64 -54.05
C LEU A 350 -9.11 -33.03 -53.39
N GLN A 351 -8.96 -34.10 -54.18
CA GLN A 351 -8.88 -35.50 -53.69
C GLN A 351 -7.52 -35.78 -53.01
N ILE A 352 -7.38 -35.35 -51.75
CA ILE A 352 -6.11 -35.36 -51.00
C ILE A 352 -6.21 -36.24 -49.75
N GLN A 353 -5.16 -37.03 -49.51
CA GLN A 353 -4.95 -37.83 -48.30
C GLN A 353 -3.72 -37.37 -47.52
N TYR A 354 -3.80 -37.40 -46.18
CA TYR A 354 -2.66 -37.12 -45.29
C TYR A 354 -1.66 -38.28 -45.29
N VAL A 355 -0.37 -37.97 -45.29
CA VAL A 355 0.67 -38.98 -45.05
C VAL A 355 0.69 -39.31 -43.55
N LYS A 356 0.59 -40.60 -43.22
CA LYS A 356 0.62 -41.08 -41.83
C LYS A 356 1.89 -40.61 -41.11
N ASP A 357 1.74 -40.23 -39.84
CA ASP A 357 2.83 -39.77 -38.95
C ASP A 357 3.55 -38.48 -39.40
N SER A 358 2.97 -37.71 -40.33
CA SER A 358 3.56 -36.45 -40.85
C SER A 358 3.01 -35.17 -40.20
N PHE A 359 1.96 -35.27 -39.37
CA PHE A 359 1.30 -34.12 -38.76
C PHE A 359 2.05 -33.68 -37.50
N ILE A 360 2.54 -32.44 -37.51
CA ILE A 360 3.28 -31.83 -36.42
C ILE A 360 2.59 -30.54 -36.04
N GLU A 361 2.28 -30.41 -34.76
CA GLU A 361 1.63 -29.23 -34.22
C GLU A 361 2.51 -28.60 -33.14
N TYR A 362 2.70 -27.29 -33.27
CA TYR A 362 3.37 -26.45 -32.32
C TYR A 362 2.36 -25.44 -31.79
N LYS A 363 2.20 -25.38 -30.47
CA LYS A 363 1.38 -24.37 -29.79
C LYS A 363 2.27 -23.57 -28.85
N LYS A 364 2.15 -22.24 -28.92
CA LYS A 364 2.73 -21.33 -27.93
C LYS A 364 1.62 -20.53 -27.27
N ASP A 365 1.53 -20.63 -25.95
CA ASP A 365 0.59 -19.90 -25.08
C ASP A 365 -0.89 -19.97 -25.51
N ASN A 366 -1.29 -21.04 -26.22
CA ASN A 366 -2.59 -21.21 -26.89
C ASN A 366 -3.00 -20.07 -27.86
N THR A 367 -2.09 -19.17 -28.21
CA THR A 367 -2.33 -18.03 -29.09
C THR A 367 -1.64 -18.14 -30.43
N ILE A 368 -0.60 -18.97 -30.56
CA ILE A 368 0.10 -19.20 -31.83
C ILE A 368 0.11 -20.69 -32.13
N ILE A 369 -0.39 -21.03 -33.32
CA ILE A 369 -0.46 -22.39 -33.84
C ILE A 369 0.41 -22.47 -35.08
N GLY A 370 1.39 -23.38 -35.04
CA GLY A 370 2.19 -23.79 -36.19
C GLY A 370 1.87 -25.24 -36.53
N ILE A 371 1.44 -25.51 -37.77
CA ILE A 371 1.15 -26.86 -38.25
C ILE A 371 2.08 -27.16 -39.42
N PHE A 372 2.68 -28.35 -39.38
CA PHE A 372 3.29 -28.97 -40.55
C PHE A 372 2.58 -30.28 -40.87
N SER A 373 2.31 -30.51 -42.15
CA SER A 373 1.78 -31.81 -42.59
C SER A 373 2.11 -32.12 -44.04
N GLU A 374 2.28 -33.40 -44.35
CA GLU A 374 2.53 -33.89 -45.70
C GLU A 374 1.24 -34.45 -46.33
N LEU A 375 1.00 -34.08 -47.59
CA LEU A 375 -0.19 -34.43 -48.37
C LEU A 375 0.21 -35.22 -49.63
N LYS A 376 -0.62 -36.21 -49.98
CA LYS A 376 -0.58 -36.95 -51.24
C LYS A 376 -1.96 -36.97 -51.89
N LYS A 377 -2.05 -37.18 -53.21
CA LYS A 377 -3.35 -37.44 -53.85
C LYS A 377 -3.84 -38.85 -53.53
N GLU A 378 -5.16 -39.05 -53.50
CA GLU A 378 -5.78 -40.37 -53.31
C GLU A 378 -5.39 -41.34 -54.44
N ASN A 379 -5.22 -40.83 -55.66
CA ASN A 379 -4.76 -41.58 -56.84
C ASN A 379 -3.22 -41.66 -56.98
N GLU A 380 -2.46 -41.14 -56.01
CA GLU A 380 -0.99 -41.08 -55.98
C GLU A 380 -0.27 -40.30 -57.12
N ASP A 381 -1.03 -39.58 -57.97
CA ASP A 381 -0.48 -38.73 -59.02
C ASP A 381 0.23 -37.47 -58.48
N PRO A 382 1.14 -36.86 -59.27
CA PRO A 382 1.70 -35.55 -58.94
C PRO A 382 0.62 -34.45 -58.92
N PHE A 383 0.80 -33.49 -58.01
CA PHE A 383 0.00 -32.26 -58.00
C PHE A 383 0.33 -31.38 -59.21
N SER A 384 -0.70 -30.93 -59.92
CA SER A 384 -0.58 -30.03 -61.06
C SER A 384 -0.25 -28.60 -60.62
N LEU A 385 0.26 -27.77 -61.55
CA LEU A 385 0.55 -26.36 -61.27
C LEU A 385 -0.71 -25.57 -60.89
N THR A 386 -1.85 -25.90 -61.49
CA THR A 386 -3.13 -25.25 -61.18
C THR A 386 -3.59 -25.58 -59.77
N GLU A 387 -3.53 -26.85 -59.36
CA GLU A 387 -3.89 -27.28 -57.99
C GLU A 387 -3.00 -26.65 -56.92
N ILE A 388 -1.68 -26.57 -57.15
CA ILE A 388 -0.75 -25.92 -56.21
C ILE A 388 -1.07 -24.43 -56.11
N THR A 389 -1.44 -23.78 -57.22
CA THR A 389 -1.83 -22.37 -57.23
C THR A 389 -3.14 -22.16 -56.49
N THR A 390 -4.12 -23.04 -56.66
CA THR A 390 -5.40 -23.03 -55.93
C THR A 390 -5.18 -23.19 -54.43
N LEU A 391 -4.38 -24.17 -54.02
CA LEU A 391 -3.98 -24.38 -52.61
C LEU A 391 -3.29 -23.14 -52.03
N THR A 392 -2.38 -22.53 -52.78
CA THR A 392 -1.62 -21.35 -52.30
C THR A 392 -2.50 -20.11 -52.18
N LYS A 393 -3.49 -19.92 -53.07
CA LYS A 393 -4.36 -18.73 -53.08
C LYS A 393 -5.55 -18.82 -52.12
N HIS A 394 -6.22 -19.98 -52.05
CA HIS A 394 -7.52 -20.08 -51.39
C HIS A 394 -7.49 -20.70 -50.00
N LEU A 395 -6.48 -21.52 -49.68
CA LEU A 395 -6.43 -22.23 -48.40
C LEU A 395 -6.34 -21.27 -47.19
N LEU A 396 -5.66 -20.13 -47.32
CA LEU A 396 -5.60 -19.13 -46.24
C LEU A 396 -6.98 -18.59 -45.87
N LYS A 397 -7.83 -18.33 -46.87
CA LYS A 397 -9.19 -17.81 -46.68
C LYS A 397 -10.08 -18.87 -46.02
N GLU A 398 -10.02 -20.10 -46.52
CA GLU A 398 -10.81 -21.22 -45.94
C GLU A 398 -10.41 -21.55 -44.49
N VAL A 399 -9.14 -21.38 -44.15
CA VAL A 399 -8.63 -21.55 -42.79
C VAL A 399 -9.14 -20.44 -41.88
N GLU A 400 -9.12 -19.18 -42.35
CA GLU A 400 -9.59 -18.02 -41.58
C GLU A 400 -11.08 -18.12 -41.22
N GLU A 401 -11.93 -18.58 -42.15
CA GLU A 401 -13.38 -18.75 -41.94
C GLU A 401 -13.74 -19.90 -40.99
N ARG A 402 -12.79 -20.76 -40.60
CA ARG A 402 -13.02 -21.97 -39.79
C ARG A 402 -12.45 -21.88 -38.38
N ILE A 403 -11.97 -20.72 -37.95
CA ILE A 403 -11.51 -20.52 -36.57
C ILE A 403 -12.75 -20.47 -35.65
N GLU A 404 -12.91 -21.46 -34.77
CA GLU A 404 -14.06 -21.57 -33.86
C GLU A 404 -13.90 -20.58 -32.70
N THR A 405 -15.01 -20.01 -32.19
CA THR A 405 -14.98 -19.15 -30.98
C THR A 405 -15.76 -19.83 -29.84
N MET A 406 -15.03 -20.29 -28.83
CA MET A 406 -15.54 -20.92 -27.62
C MET A 406 -16.17 -19.88 -26.69
N ILE A 407 -17.44 -20.06 -26.34
CA ILE A 407 -18.10 -19.19 -25.36
C ILE A 407 -17.58 -19.52 -23.95
N ASN A 408 -17.14 -18.50 -23.21
CA ASN A 408 -16.77 -18.64 -21.80
C ASN A 408 -17.97 -19.14 -20.98
N PRO A 409 -17.78 -20.01 -19.97
CA PRO A 409 -18.85 -20.31 -19.04
C PRO A 409 -19.38 -19.02 -18.42
N ILE A 410 -20.67 -18.76 -18.63
CA ILE A 410 -21.37 -17.56 -18.13
C ILE A 410 -21.37 -17.53 -16.59
N PHE A 411 -21.09 -18.66 -15.94
CA PHE A 411 -20.92 -18.79 -14.50
C PHE A 411 -19.58 -19.50 -14.21
N MET A 412 -18.74 -18.92 -13.35
CA MET A 412 -17.45 -19.50 -12.95
C MET A 412 -17.62 -20.94 -12.41
N PRO A 413 -16.59 -21.80 -12.48
CA PRO A 413 -16.59 -23.08 -11.77
C PRO A 413 -16.78 -22.81 -10.28
N ARG A 414 -17.90 -23.26 -9.72
CA ARG A 414 -18.33 -22.91 -8.37
C ARG A 414 -17.54 -23.67 -7.31
N ASN A 415 -17.02 -22.92 -6.35
CA ASN A 415 -16.59 -23.38 -5.03
C ASN A 415 -17.79 -24.05 -4.31
N GLU A 416 -17.54 -25.09 -3.51
CA GLU A 416 -18.55 -25.71 -2.62
C GLU A 416 -19.33 -24.70 -1.79
N GLU A 417 -18.71 -23.59 -1.39
CA GLU A 417 -19.35 -22.51 -0.64
C GLU A 417 -20.53 -21.86 -1.40
N GLU A 418 -20.41 -21.68 -2.72
CA GLU A 418 -21.48 -21.08 -3.53
C GLU A 418 -22.64 -22.06 -3.76
N ASN A 419 -22.33 -23.36 -3.89
CA ASN A 419 -23.36 -24.40 -3.89
C ASN A 419 -24.11 -24.39 -2.56
N PHE A 420 -23.41 -24.29 -1.43
CA PHE A 420 -24.03 -24.24 -0.10
C PHE A 420 -24.92 -23.00 0.07
N ARG A 421 -24.46 -21.82 -0.38
CA ARG A 421 -25.29 -20.59 -0.38
C ARG A 421 -26.56 -20.73 -1.20
N ASN A 422 -26.46 -21.28 -2.42
CA ASN A 422 -27.63 -21.50 -3.27
C ASN A 422 -28.60 -22.51 -2.65
N ILE A 423 -28.09 -23.55 -1.99
CA ILE A 423 -28.90 -24.54 -1.28
C ILE A 423 -29.65 -23.91 -0.11
N ILE A 424 -28.99 -23.09 0.71
CA ILE A 424 -29.63 -22.34 1.81
C ILE A 424 -30.74 -21.45 1.25
N LEU A 425 -30.43 -20.70 0.19
CA LEU A 425 -31.36 -19.76 -0.43
C LEU A 425 -32.61 -20.45 -1.00
N LEU A 426 -32.45 -21.61 -1.65
CA LEU A 426 -33.59 -22.42 -2.12
C LEU A 426 -34.35 -23.05 -0.94
N SER A 427 -33.66 -23.45 0.12
CA SER A 427 -34.26 -24.01 1.34
C SER A 427 -35.20 -23.02 2.03
N GLU A 428 -34.83 -21.75 2.09
CA GLU A 428 -35.63 -20.67 2.70
C GLU A 428 -36.95 -20.43 1.98
N GLN A 429 -37.06 -20.81 0.70
CA GLN A 429 -38.30 -20.69 -0.07
C GLN A 429 -39.33 -21.77 0.27
N LEU A 430 -38.90 -22.89 0.87
CA LEU A 430 -39.79 -23.98 1.30
C LEU A 430 -40.28 -23.71 2.73
N LYS A 431 -41.40 -23.00 2.84
CA LYS A 431 -42.03 -22.58 4.11
C LYS A 431 -43.25 -23.40 4.49
N TYR A 432 -43.90 -24.04 3.51
CA TYR A 432 -45.11 -24.82 3.68
C TYR A 432 -44.99 -26.21 3.03
N VAL A 433 -45.75 -27.18 3.53
CA VAL A 433 -45.73 -28.58 3.03
C VAL A 433 -46.23 -28.71 1.59
N LYS A 434 -46.99 -27.71 1.12
CA LYS A 434 -47.52 -27.63 -0.25
C LYS A 434 -46.56 -26.94 -1.23
N ASP A 435 -45.44 -26.39 -0.78
CA ASP A 435 -44.51 -25.69 -1.66
C ASP A 435 -43.87 -26.67 -2.65
N ILE A 436 -43.83 -26.26 -3.93
CA ILE A 436 -43.21 -27.02 -5.01
C ILE A 436 -41.68 -26.95 -4.92
N ALA A 437 -41.00 -27.91 -5.55
CA ALA A 437 -39.54 -27.96 -5.55
C ALA A 437 -38.93 -26.70 -6.16
N GLN A 438 -37.75 -26.30 -5.67
CA GLN A 438 -37.04 -25.11 -6.14
C GLN A 438 -35.78 -25.54 -6.87
N VAL A 439 -35.56 -25.04 -8.09
CA VAL A 439 -34.40 -25.43 -8.90
C VAL A 439 -33.58 -24.22 -9.34
N ILE A 440 -32.26 -24.39 -9.35
CA ILE A 440 -31.33 -23.51 -10.06
C ILE A 440 -30.65 -24.33 -11.15
N ILE A 441 -30.79 -23.87 -12.40
CA ILE A 441 -30.18 -24.51 -13.58
C ILE A 441 -29.08 -23.59 -14.10
N SER A 442 -27.84 -24.07 -14.05
CA SER A 442 -26.63 -23.30 -14.39
C SER A 442 -25.87 -24.00 -15.51
N TYR A 443 -25.35 -23.25 -16.48
CA TYR A 443 -24.36 -23.81 -17.40
C TYR A 443 -23.06 -24.10 -16.62
N ASP A 444 -22.46 -25.27 -16.85
CA ASP A 444 -21.20 -25.69 -16.21
C ASP A 444 -20.04 -25.53 -17.20
N ASN A 445 -19.99 -26.37 -18.23
CA ASN A 445 -18.97 -26.31 -19.27
C ASN A 445 -19.45 -26.96 -20.58
N GLN A 446 -18.59 -26.93 -21.60
CA GLN A 446 -18.81 -27.63 -22.86
C GLN A 446 -17.59 -28.47 -23.21
N THR A 447 -17.85 -29.55 -23.91
CA THR A 447 -16.87 -30.44 -24.51
C THR A 447 -16.98 -30.33 -26.04
N ASN A 448 -16.10 -31.02 -26.75
CA ASN A 448 -16.10 -31.06 -28.21
C ASN A 448 -17.41 -31.61 -28.82
N THR A 449 -18.32 -32.20 -28.05
CA THR A 449 -19.57 -32.81 -28.55
C THR A 449 -20.80 -32.49 -27.70
N HIS A 450 -20.64 -32.05 -26.44
CA HIS A 450 -21.74 -31.87 -25.50
C HIS A 450 -21.63 -30.56 -24.70
N VAL A 451 -22.79 -30.05 -24.30
CA VAL A 451 -23.02 -28.94 -23.37
C VAL A 451 -23.43 -29.54 -22.02
N ILE A 452 -22.85 -29.08 -20.92
CA ILE A 452 -23.11 -29.61 -19.57
C ILE A 452 -23.76 -28.54 -18.70
N PHE A 453 -24.83 -28.90 -18.02
CA PHE A 453 -25.54 -28.07 -17.05
C PHE A 453 -25.43 -28.66 -15.65
N ASN A 454 -25.25 -27.80 -14.65
CA ASN A 454 -25.32 -28.12 -13.23
C ASN A 454 -26.69 -27.71 -12.67
N ILE A 455 -27.30 -28.59 -11.89
CA ILE A 455 -28.66 -28.46 -11.37
C ILE A 455 -28.62 -28.62 -9.87
N ILE A 456 -29.15 -27.63 -9.15
CA ILE A 456 -29.39 -27.69 -7.70
C ILE A 456 -30.89 -27.70 -7.50
N LEU A 457 -31.44 -28.80 -7.02
CA LEU A 457 -32.86 -29.00 -6.77
C LEU A 457 -33.10 -29.21 -5.27
N VAL A 458 -33.87 -28.34 -4.63
CA VAL A 458 -34.27 -28.49 -3.23
C VAL A 458 -35.76 -28.79 -3.15
N ARG A 459 -36.12 -29.88 -2.45
CA ARG A 459 -37.51 -30.35 -2.29
C ARG A 459 -37.79 -30.86 -0.88
N LEU A 460 -39.07 -30.99 -0.54
CA LEU A 460 -39.54 -31.64 0.69
C LEU A 460 -39.76 -33.13 0.44
N LEU A 461 -39.17 -33.99 1.28
CA LEU A 461 -39.43 -35.42 1.27
C LEU A 461 -40.75 -35.72 1.99
N LYS A 462 -41.66 -36.40 1.30
CA LYS A 462 -42.92 -36.95 1.81
C LYS A 462 -42.78 -38.48 1.89
N ASN A 463 -43.68 -39.15 2.62
CA ASN A 463 -43.57 -40.58 2.93
C ASN A 463 -43.40 -41.52 1.70
N ASN A 464 -43.68 -41.05 0.47
CA ASN A 464 -43.51 -41.79 -0.79
C ASN A 464 -42.65 -41.04 -1.85
N SER A 465 -41.65 -40.25 -1.44
CA SER A 465 -40.82 -39.50 -2.38
C SER A 465 -39.78 -40.38 -3.09
N THR A 466 -39.85 -40.45 -4.42
CA THR A 466 -38.89 -41.17 -5.26
C THR A 466 -37.54 -40.44 -5.36
N PRO A 467 -36.37 -41.11 -5.29
CA PRO A 467 -35.06 -40.50 -5.54
C PRO A 467 -34.95 -39.88 -6.95
N ILE A 468 -34.24 -38.75 -7.08
CA ILE A 468 -34.18 -38.01 -8.35
C ILE A 468 -33.55 -38.84 -9.48
N LYS A 469 -32.47 -39.56 -9.19
CA LYS A 469 -31.84 -40.50 -10.15
C LYS A 469 -32.81 -41.48 -10.79
N ASN A 470 -33.79 -41.97 -10.05
CA ASN A 470 -34.76 -42.96 -10.55
C ASN A 470 -35.67 -42.36 -11.63
N TYR A 471 -36.03 -41.08 -11.53
CA TYR A 471 -36.83 -40.42 -12.58
C TYR A 471 -36.12 -40.43 -13.94
N PHE A 472 -34.79 -40.32 -13.97
CA PHE A 472 -34.03 -40.38 -15.22
C PHE A 472 -33.82 -41.82 -15.74
N GLN A 473 -33.78 -42.82 -14.86
CA GLN A 473 -33.66 -44.22 -15.27
C GLN A 473 -34.95 -44.77 -15.88
N TYR A 474 -36.11 -44.37 -15.35
CA TYR A 474 -37.41 -44.90 -15.78
C TYR A 474 -38.10 -44.05 -16.85
N SER A 475 -37.59 -42.84 -17.15
CA SER A 475 -38.13 -41.99 -18.21
C SER A 475 -37.38 -42.16 -19.54
N LYS A 476 -38.12 -42.21 -20.65
CA LYS A 476 -37.53 -42.10 -22.00
C LYS A 476 -37.09 -40.66 -22.22
N THR A 477 -35.85 -40.31 -21.88
CA THR A 477 -35.28 -38.97 -22.08
C THR A 477 -33.98 -39.00 -22.89
N PHE A 478 -33.69 -37.90 -23.59
CA PHE A 478 -32.42 -37.67 -24.27
C PHE A 478 -31.36 -37.01 -23.37
N LEU A 479 -31.73 -36.62 -22.14
CA LEU A 479 -30.81 -36.04 -21.16
C LEU A 479 -29.93 -37.14 -20.54
N THR A 480 -28.62 -36.91 -20.47
CA THR A 480 -27.70 -37.85 -19.81
C THR A 480 -27.34 -37.35 -18.42
N PHE A 481 -27.77 -38.08 -17.39
CA PHE A 481 -27.46 -37.84 -15.97
C PHE A 481 -26.04 -38.33 -15.64
N ILE A 482 -25.24 -37.55 -14.91
CA ILE A 482 -23.81 -37.85 -14.68
C ILE A 482 -23.51 -38.26 -13.24
N SER A 483 -23.83 -37.39 -12.28
CA SER A 483 -23.41 -37.53 -10.88
C SER A 483 -24.41 -36.81 -9.99
N GLU A 484 -24.62 -37.30 -8.77
CA GLU A 484 -25.55 -36.75 -7.79
C GLU A 484 -24.89 -36.65 -6.41
N GLU A 485 -25.02 -35.49 -5.76
CA GLU A 485 -24.85 -35.35 -4.32
C GLU A 485 -26.20 -35.04 -3.69
N VAL A 486 -26.59 -35.85 -2.70
CA VAL A 486 -27.83 -35.66 -1.94
C VAL A 486 -27.48 -35.23 -0.52
N LYS A 487 -28.05 -34.12 -0.05
CA LYS A 487 -27.86 -33.60 1.31
C LYS A 487 -29.20 -33.26 1.96
N VAL A 488 -29.39 -33.70 3.20
CA VAL A 488 -30.49 -33.24 4.05
C VAL A 488 -30.04 -31.99 4.78
N ILE A 489 -30.74 -30.88 4.56
CA ILE A 489 -30.28 -29.54 5.00
C ILE A 489 -31.08 -28.99 6.18
N GLY A 490 -32.15 -29.67 6.57
CA GLY A 490 -33.00 -29.28 7.69
C GLY A 490 -34.39 -29.88 7.57
N TYR A 491 -35.28 -29.50 8.50
CA TYR A 491 -36.64 -30.01 8.57
C TYR A 491 -37.65 -28.87 8.56
N LEU A 492 -38.76 -29.07 7.86
CA LEU A 492 -39.94 -28.23 7.99
C LEU A 492 -40.85 -28.78 9.08
N LYS A 493 -41.16 -27.95 10.09
CA LYS A 493 -41.96 -28.31 11.27
C LYS A 493 -41.47 -29.58 11.98
N ASN A 494 -40.16 -29.83 11.98
CA ASN A 494 -39.51 -31.05 12.52
C ASN A 494 -40.05 -32.39 11.98
N LYS A 495 -40.79 -32.39 10.86
CA LYS A 495 -41.45 -33.60 10.32
C LYS A 495 -41.06 -33.93 8.89
N TYR A 496 -40.86 -32.92 8.04
CA TYR A 496 -40.58 -33.11 6.61
C TYR A 496 -39.13 -32.70 6.30
N PRO A 497 -38.24 -33.63 5.93
CA PRO A 497 -36.86 -33.31 5.57
C PRO A 497 -36.82 -32.47 4.29
N LYS A 498 -35.98 -31.44 4.28
CA LYS A 498 -35.59 -30.71 3.08
C LYS A 498 -34.37 -31.41 2.47
N GLU A 499 -34.53 -31.92 1.26
CA GLU A 499 -33.49 -32.62 0.50
C GLU A 499 -32.97 -31.71 -0.62
N ALA A 500 -31.66 -31.51 -0.67
CA ALA A 500 -30.95 -30.85 -1.75
C ALA A 500 -30.24 -31.89 -2.62
N ASN A 501 -30.55 -31.90 -3.92
CA ASN A 501 -29.93 -32.74 -4.93
C ASN A 501 -29.09 -31.86 -5.86
N ILE A 502 -27.79 -32.14 -5.94
CA ILE A 502 -26.86 -31.45 -6.84
C ILE A 502 -26.42 -32.44 -7.92
N PHE A 503 -26.77 -32.18 -9.17
CA PHE A 503 -26.46 -33.11 -10.26
C PHE A 503 -26.18 -32.42 -11.59
N LYS A 504 -25.49 -33.14 -12.48
CA LYS A 504 -25.11 -32.64 -13.80
C LYS A 504 -25.83 -33.37 -14.93
N ILE A 505 -26.24 -32.62 -15.95
CA ILE A 505 -26.89 -33.12 -17.17
C ILE A 505 -26.09 -32.73 -18.42
N LYS A 506 -25.93 -33.68 -19.33
CA LYS A 506 -25.30 -33.51 -20.66
C LYS A 506 -26.34 -33.42 -21.78
N LEU A 507 -26.08 -32.53 -22.73
CA LEU A 507 -26.85 -32.30 -23.96
C LEU A 507 -25.94 -32.29 -25.20
N LYS A 508 -26.37 -32.85 -26.33
CA LYS A 508 -25.60 -32.83 -27.59
C LYS A 508 -25.58 -31.44 -28.22
N LYS A 509 -24.39 -30.90 -28.50
CA LYS A 509 -24.23 -29.51 -29.00
C LYS A 509 -24.72 -29.29 -30.44
N SER A 510 -24.74 -30.34 -31.26
CA SER A 510 -25.03 -30.28 -32.69
C SER A 510 -26.37 -29.64 -33.03
N PHE A 511 -27.36 -29.75 -32.15
CA PHE A 511 -28.71 -29.22 -32.34
C PHE A 511 -28.88 -27.74 -32.00
N PHE A 512 -27.84 -27.14 -31.42
CA PHE A 512 -27.87 -25.79 -30.88
C PHE A 512 -26.89 -24.85 -31.59
N TYR A 513 -26.29 -25.26 -32.71
CA TYR A 513 -25.48 -24.35 -33.51
C TYR A 513 -26.33 -23.32 -34.25
N ARG A 514 -25.88 -22.07 -34.21
CA ARG A 514 -26.38 -20.97 -35.03
C ARG A 514 -25.71 -21.02 -36.42
N LYS A 515 -26.21 -20.20 -37.36
CA LYS A 515 -25.71 -20.15 -38.74
C LYS A 515 -24.24 -19.70 -38.85
N ASP A 516 -23.74 -18.97 -37.87
CA ASP A 516 -22.34 -18.50 -37.75
C ASP A 516 -21.44 -19.49 -36.97
N SER A 517 -21.90 -20.71 -36.73
CA SER A 517 -21.24 -21.74 -35.91
C SER A 517 -21.08 -21.40 -34.42
N SER A 518 -21.76 -20.37 -33.90
CA SER A 518 -21.86 -20.12 -32.46
C SER A 518 -22.91 -21.03 -31.80
N LEU A 519 -22.80 -21.27 -30.49
CA LEU A 519 -23.69 -22.18 -29.73
C LEU A 519 -24.83 -21.42 -29.03
N ASP A 520 -26.07 -21.85 -29.24
CA ASP A 520 -27.29 -21.34 -28.61
C ASP A 520 -27.56 -22.03 -27.26
N LEU A 521 -26.91 -21.53 -26.21
CA LEU A 521 -27.06 -22.03 -24.84
C LEU A 521 -28.47 -21.82 -24.26
N GLN A 522 -29.21 -20.81 -24.74
CA GLN A 522 -30.56 -20.54 -24.27
C GLN A 522 -31.50 -21.64 -24.75
N LYS A 523 -31.48 -21.92 -26.06
CA LYS A 523 -32.26 -23.01 -26.64
C LYS A 523 -31.92 -24.34 -25.98
N ALA A 524 -30.63 -24.57 -25.67
CA ALA A 524 -30.20 -25.74 -24.91
C ALA A 524 -30.81 -25.78 -23.49
N ARG A 525 -30.83 -24.66 -22.76
CA ARG A 525 -31.44 -24.56 -21.42
C ARG A 525 -32.96 -24.70 -21.46
N GLU A 526 -33.65 -24.10 -22.43
CA GLU A 526 -35.10 -24.21 -22.57
C GLU A 526 -35.55 -25.65 -22.84
N VAL A 527 -34.83 -26.33 -23.74
CA VAL A 527 -35.03 -27.75 -24.01
C VAL A 527 -34.73 -28.58 -22.76
N LEU A 528 -33.65 -28.27 -22.03
CA LEU A 528 -33.32 -28.91 -20.76
C LEU A 528 -34.43 -28.72 -19.72
N THR A 529 -34.88 -27.49 -19.47
CA THR A 529 -35.88 -27.16 -18.45
C THR A 529 -37.22 -27.80 -18.77
N SER A 530 -37.65 -27.76 -20.04
CA SER A 530 -38.92 -28.38 -20.47
C SER A 530 -38.89 -29.89 -20.27
N GLU A 531 -37.77 -30.51 -20.61
CA GLU A 531 -37.60 -31.95 -20.45
C GLU A 531 -37.43 -32.35 -18.97
N LEU A 532 -36.77 -31.52 -18.15
CA LEU A 532 -36.71 -31.72 -16.69
C LEU A 532 -38.09 -31.62 -16.05
N PHE A 533 -38.91 -30.65 -16.48
CA PHE A 533 -40.28 -30.48 -15.98
C PHE A 533 -41.13 -31.72 -16.28
N ARG A 534 -40.97 -32.30 -17.47
CA ARG A 534 -41.63 -33.55 -17.87
C ARG A 534 -41.19 -34.75 -17.01
N ILE A 535 -39.93 -34.80 -16.59
CA ILE A 535 -39.34 -35.93 -15.86
C ILE A 535 -39.61 -35.84 -14.35
N ILE A 536 -39.37 -34.68 -13.74
CA ILE A 536 -39.36 -34.48 -12.28
C ILE A 536 -40.72 -33.94 -11.78
N GLY A 537 -41.51 -33.32 -12.66
CA GLY A 537 -42.78 -32.66 -12.31
C GLY A 537 -42.60 -31.18 -11.93
N ASP A 538 -43.61 -30.62 -11.26
CA ASP A 538 -43.67 -29.18 -10.96
C ASP A 538 -42.50 -28.72 -10.07
N PHE A 539 -41.72 -27.78 -10.60
CA PHE A 539 -40.73 -27.02 -9.85
C PHE A 539 -40.74 -25.55 -10.25
N ARG A 540 -40.25 -24.70 -9.34
CA ARG A 540 -40.00 -23.29 -9.61
C ARG A 540 -38.55 -23.11 -10.06
N ASP A 541 -38.36 -22.65 -11.29
CA ASP A 541 -37.06 -22.24 -11.82
C ASP A 541 -36.66 -20.89 -11.22
N PHE A 542 -35.85 -20.94 -10.16
CA PHE A 542 -35.49 -19.77 -9.36
C PHE A 542 -34.68 -18.75 -10.15
N ASN A 543 -33.81 -19.19 -11.06
CA ASN A 543 -33.03 -18.30 -11.93
C ASN A 543 -33.64 -18.11 -13.33
N GLY A 544 -34.67 -18.89 -13.70
CA GLY A 544 -35.31 -18.81 -15.03
C GLY A 544 -35.99 -17.47 -15.32
N GLY A 545 -36.70 -16.90 -14.35
CA GLY A 545 -37.37 -15.60 -14.53
C GLY A 545 -36.39 -14.45 -14.78
N ILE A 546 -35.25 -14.47 -14.10
CA ILE A 546 -34.15 -13.51 -14.28
C ILE A 546 -33.58 -13.63 -15.69
N ILE A 547 -33.35 -14.86 -16.18
CA ILE A 547 -32.81 -15.12 -17.53
C ILE A 547 -33.82 -14.71 -18.62
N LEU A 548 -35.11 -15.00 -18.43
CA LEU A 548 -36.16 -14.55 -19.35
C LEU A 548 -36.21 -13.03 -19.46
N ASN A 549 -36.08 -12.31 -18.34
CA ASN A 549 -36.02 -10.84 -18.34
C ASN A 549 -34.78 -10.32 -19.08
N GLN A 550 -33.60 -10.90 -18.85
CA GLN A 550 -32.37 -10.57 -19.60
C GLN A 550 -32.59 -10.70 -21.11
N ASN A 551 -33.24 -11.79 -21.54
CA ASN A 551 -33.51 -12.04 -22.95
C ASN A 551 -34.53 -11.06 -23.54
N GLN A 552 -35.56 -10.66 -22.78
CA GLN A 552 -36.49 -9.63 -23.21
C GLN A 552 -35.79 -8.27 -23.38
N ILE A 553 -34.89 -7.91 -22.46
CA ILE A 553 -34.08 -6.69 -22.56
C ILE A 553 -33.16 -6.76 -23.79
N LEU A 554 -32.46 -7.87 -24.01
CA LEU A 554 -31.61 -8.07 -25.18
C LEU A 554 -32.42 -8.01 -26.49
N LYS A 555 -33.62 -8.60 -26.53
CA LYS A 555 -34.52 -8.54 -27.70
C LYS A 555 -34.96 -7.10 -27.99
N LYS A 556 -35.30 -6.32 -26.95
CA LYS A 556 -35.64 -4.89 -27.10
C LYS A 556 -34.43 -4.07 -27.57
N LEU A 557 -33.22 -4.36 -27.08
CA LEU A 557 -31.98 -3.74 -27.57
C LEU A 557 -31.74 -4.08 -29.05
N LYS A 558 -31.87 -5.36 -29.44
CA LYS A 558 -31.75 -5.79 -30.84
C LYS A 558 -32.75 -5.06 -31.73
N GLN A 559 -34.01 -4.94 -31.29
CA GLN A 559 -35.04 -4.21 -32.03
C GLN A 559 -34.67 -2.74 -32.26
N PHE A 560 -34.02 -2.10 -31.31
CA PHE A 560 -33.58 -0.72 -31.43
C PHE A 560 -32.43 -0.54 -32.44
N PHE A 561 -31.51 -1.50 -32.52
CA PHE A 561 -30.32 -1.44 -33.40
C PHE A 561 -30.46 -2.24 -34.71
N LEU A 562 -31.67 -2.66 -35.09
CA LEU A 562 -32.01 -3.56 -36.21
C LEU A 562 -31.50 -3.15 -37.61
N LYS A 563 -30.91 -1.96 -37.78
CA LYS A 563 -30.35 -1.49 -39.07
C LYS A 563 -28.83 -1.70 -39.20
N ASP A 564 -28.12 -1.99 -38.12
CA ASP A 564 -26.66 -2.14 -38.15
C ASP A 564 -26.25 -3.62 -38.26
N LYS A 565 -25.34 -3.94 -39.19
CA LYS A 565 -24.79 -5.30 -39.42
C LYS A 565 -23.95 -5.87 -38.26
N LYS A 566 -24.26 -5.51 -37.01
CA LYS A 566 -23.43 -5.74 -35.80
C LYS A 566 -24.22 -6.47 -34.69
N GLU A 567 -25.11 -7.40 -35.04
CA GLU A 567 -25.91 -8.16 -34.07
C GLU A 567 -25.03 -8.94 -33.07
N LEU A 568 -23.98 -9.60 -33.56
CA LEU A 568 -23.04 -10.33 -32.71
C LEU A 568 -22.29 -9.41 -31.73
N PHE A 569 -21.95 -8.19 -32.17
CA PHE A 569 -21.29 -7.20 -31.32
C PHE A 569 -22.22 -6.70 -30.19
N LEU A 570 -23.52 -6.55 -30.47
CA LEU A 570 -24.53 -6.22 -29.46
C LEU A 570 -24.73 -7.35 -28.44
N GLU A 571 -24.77 -8.61 -28.90
CA GLU A 571 -24.82 -9.75 -27.98
C GLU A 571 -23.58 -9.81 -27.09
N ASN A 572 -22.39 -9.69 -27.70
CA ASN A 572 -21.13 -9.66 -26.96
C ASN A 572 -21.12 -8.52 -25.94
N PHE A 573 -21.66 -7.34 -26.29
CA PHE A 573 -21.78 -6.22 -25.37
C PHE A 573 -22.62 -6.61 -24.16
N PHE A 574 -23.85 -7.08 -24.40
CA PHE A 574 -24.80 -7.38 -23.35
C PHE A 574 -24.29 -8.44 -22.39
N TYR A 575 -23.70 -9.52 -22.91
CA TYR A 575 -23.16 -10.61 -22.09
C TYR A 575 -21.82 -10.27 -21.42
N SER A 576 -21.10 -9.24 -21.88
CA SER A 576 -19.85 -8.79 -21.25
C SER A 576 -20.08 -7.87 -20.04
N ILE A 577 -21.32 -7.45 -19.76
CA ILE A 577 -21.68 -6.61 -18.62
C ILE A 577 -21.44 -7.35 -17.31
N LYS A 578 -20.62 -6.75 -16.43
CA LYS A 578 -20.26 -7.26 -15.10
C LYS A 578 -20.56 -6.22 -14.01
N PRO A 579 -21.11 -6.63 -12.84
CA PRO A 579 -21.55 -8.00 -12.53
C PRO A 579 -22.80 -8.40 -13.33
N PRO A 580 -23.03 -9.70 -13.63
CA PRO A 580 -24.12 -10.14 -14.52
C PRO A 580 -25.52 -9.68 -14.09
N ILE A 581 -25.73 -9.45 -12.79
CA ILE A 581 -26.99 -8.94 -12.26
C ILE A 581 -27.36 -7.56 -12.85
N MET A 582 -26.37 -6.77 -13.28
CA MET A 582 -26.57 -5.45 -13.90
C MET A 582 -27.22 -5.52 -15.28
N GLN A 583 -27.21 -6.68 -15.93
CA GLN A 583 -27.95 -6.90 -17.19
C GLN A 583 -29.47 -6.75 -16.99
N ASN A 584 -29.96 -6.89 -15.75
CA ASN A 584 -31.37 -6.71 -15.39
C ASN A 584 -31.67 -5.42 -14.64
N ILE A 585 -30.68 -4.91 -13.89
CA ILE A 585 -30.87 -3.74 -13.04
C ILE A 585 -30.76 -2.45 -13.84
N LEU A 586 -29.92 -2.42 -14.88
CA LEU A 586 -29.77 -1.23 -15.72
C LEU A 586 -30.98 -1.04 -16.62
N ASP A 587 -31.58 0.14 -16.55
CA ASP A 587 -32.72 0.51 -17.38
C ASP A 587 -32.36 0.48 -18.87
N LEU A 588 -33.33 0.10 -19.71
CA LEU A 588 -33.15 -0.01 -21.17
C LEU A 588 -32.53 1.24 -21.81
N PRO A 589 -32.91 2.49 -21.46
CA PRO A 589 -32.28 3.70 -22.03
C PRO A 589 -30.79 3.82 -21.70
N ILE A 590 -30.37 3.39 -20.52
CA ILE A 590 -28.96 3.43 -20.10
C ILE A 590 -28.17 2.43 -20.93
N LEU A 591 -28.71 1.22 -21.13
CA LEU A 591 -28.08 0.19 -21.98
C LEU A 591 -27.97 0.63 -23.44
N GLN A 592 -28.99 1.31 -23.97
CA GLN A 592 -28.98 1.88 -25.33
C GLN A 592 -27.87 2.93 -25.48
N VAL A 593 -27.81 3.90 -24.57
CA VAL A 593 -26.78 4.95 -24.59
C VAL A 593 -25.40 4.31 -24.40
N PHE A 594 -25.26 3.36 -23.47
CA PHE A 594 -23.99 2.71 -23.21
C PHE A 594 -23.47 1.99 -24.45
N PHE A 595 -24.30 1.19 -25.12
CA PHE A 595 -23.92 0.52 -26.37
C PHE A 595 -23.60 1.52 -27.49
N SER A 596 -24.35 2.63 -27.59
CA SER A 596 -24.09 3.67 -28.59
C SER A 596 -22.69 4.31 -28.44
N LEU A 597 -22.16 4.40 -27.21
CA LEU A 597 -20.80 4.89 -26.99
C LEU A 597 -19.75 3.92 -27.55
N PHE A 598 -19.99 2.61 -27.49
CA PHE A 598 -19.11 1.61 -28.13
C PHE A 598 -19.16 1.71 -29.66
N THR A 599 -20.35 1.85 -30.25
CA THR A 599 -20.46 1.96 -31.72
C THR A 599 -19.83 3.25 -32.25
N GLN A 600 -19.92 4.36 -31.51
CA GLN A 600 -19.26 5.62 -31.85
C GLN A 600 -17.73 5.50 -31.89
N ILE A 601 -17.13 4.71 -31.00
CA ILE A 601 -15.68 4.46 -30.99
C ILE A 601 -15.28 3.60 -32.19
N LEU A 602 -16.07 2.58 -32.52
CA LEU A 602 -15.81 1.72 -33.68
C LEU A 602 -15.91 2.45 -35.01
N ASN A 603 -16.76 3.46 -35.13
CA ASN A 603 -16.94 4.19 -36.38
C ASN A 603 -15.85 5.27 -36.62
N GLN A 604 -14.87 5.42 -35.73
CA GLN A 604 -13.74 6.34 -35.91
C GLN A 604 -12.70 5.74 -36.87
N LYS A 605 -12.36 6.48 -37.94
CA LYS A 605 -11.45 6.00 -39.00
C LYS A 605 -9.99 5.93 -38.56
N GLU A 606 -9.56 6.71 -37.55
CA GLU A 606 -8.18 6.73 -37.06
C GLU A 606 -8.12 6.76 -35.52
N ILE A 607 -7.53 5.71 -34.91
CA ILE A 607 -7.23 5.67 -33.47
C ILE A 607 -5.71 5.66 -33.32
N HIS A 608 -5.11 6.81 -33.00
CA HIS A 608 -3.66 6.95 -32.86
C HIS A 608 -3.08 6.33 -31.57
N LYS A 609 -3.82 6.36 -30.44
CA LYS A 609 -3.43 5.70 -29.16
C LYS A 609 -4.61 5.18 -28.35
N PHE A 610 -5.57 6.03 -28.03
CA PHE A 610 -6.84 5.68 -27.40
C PHE A 610 -7.91 6.72 -27.75
N TYR A 611 -9.18 6.36 -27.64
CA TYR A 611 -10.33 7.22 -27.85
C TYR A 611 -11.27 7.06 -26.66
N LEU A 612 -11.77 8.17 -26.13
CA LEU A 612 -12.62 8.17 -24.95
C LEU A 612 -13.93 8.87 -25.26
N LYS A 613 -15.03 8.22 -24.91
CA LYS A 613 -16.37 8.79 -24.93
C LYS A 613 -16.99 8.64 -23.55
N ASN A 614 -17.72 9.64 -23.11
CA ASN A 614 -18.45 9.59 -21.86
C ASN A 614 -19.81 10.26 -22.04
N MET A 615 -20.74 9.94 -21.14
CA MET A 615 -22.08 10.50 -21.09
C MET A 615 -22.55 10.48 -19.64
N SER A 616 -23.22 11.53 -19.19
CA SER A 616 -23.88 11.57 -17.89
C SER A 616 -25.39 11.48 -18.09
N MET A 617 -26.06 10.62 -17.33
CA MET A 617 -27.51 10.43 -17.36
C MET A 617 -28.02 10.27 -15.92
N ASP A 618 -28.69 11.28 -15.37
CA ASP A 618 -29.15 11.32 -13.98
C ASP A 618 -28.06 10.88 -12.98
N LYS A 619 -28.31 9.78 -12.27
CA LYS A 619 -27.39 9.16 -11.29
C LYS A 619 -26.31 8.27 -11.92
N TYR A 620 -26.27 8.12 -13.24
CA TYR A 620 -25.33 7.25 -13.95
C TYR A 620 -24.32 8.05 -14.76
N PHE A 621 -23.05 7.68 -14.63
CA PHE A 621 -21.97 8.18 -15.45
C PHE A 621 -21.39 7.06 -16.28
N LEU A 622 -21.54 7.17 -17.60
CA LEU A 622 -21.10 6.19 -18.57
C LEU A 622 -19.79 6.66 -19.21
N ILE A 623 -18.84 5.75 -19.35
CA ILE A 623 -17.57 6.02 -20.01
C ILE A 623 -17.14 4.80 -20.79
N VAL A 624 -16.70 4.99 -22.03
CA VAL A 624 -16.14 3.95 -22.89
C VAL A 624 -14.81 4.45 -23.44
N ILE A 625 -13.82 3.59 -23.40
CA ILE A 625 -12.46 3.90 -23.81
C ILE A 625 -12.00 2.80 -24.76
N GLY A 626 -11.71 3.15 -26.01
CA GLY A 626 -11.15 2.26 -27.02
C GLY A 626 -9.65 2.49 -27.16
N SER A 627 -8.86 1.44 -27.24
CA SER A 627 -7.43 1.53 -27.55
C SER A 627 -6.99 0.33 -28.40
N ARG A 628 -5.89 0.52 -29.15
CA ARG A 628 -5.20 -0.58 -29.81
C ARG A 628 -4.11 -1.21 -28.91
N ASP A 629 -3.86 -0.71 -27.70
CA ASP A 629 -2.95 -1.39 -26.76
C ASP A 629 -3.76 -2.31 -25.83
N ILE A 630 -3.47 -3.62 -25.83
CA ILE A 630 -4.15 -4.59 -24.96
C ILE A 630 -3.85 -4.37 -23.47
N ARG A 631 -2.68 -3.81 -23.13
CA ARG A 631 -2.23 -3.56 -21.74
C ARG A 631 -2.98 -2.41 -21.08
N PHE A 632 -3.69 -1.60 -21.87
CA PHE A 632 -4.52 -0.51 -21.37
C PHE A 632 -5.63 -1.01 -20.43
N LYS A 633 -6.20 -2.19 -20.71
CA LYS A 633 -7.26 -2.80 -19.89
C LYS A 633 -6.82 -3.03 -18.45
N GLU A 634 -5.68 -3.69 -18.24
CA GLU A 634 -5.16 -4.00 -16.90
C GLU A 634 -4.82 -2.73 -16.12
N LYS A 635 -4.23 -1.74 -16.79
CA LYS A 635 -3.91 -0.44 -16.18
C LYS A 635 -5.16 0.27 -15.66
N ILE A 636 -6.23 0.34 -16.47
CA ILE A 636 -7.48 0.97 -16.04
C ILE A 636 -8.17 0.17 -14.94
N ASN A 637 -8.21 -1.16 -15.06
CA ASN A 637 -8.80 -2.03 -14.05
C ASN A 637 -8.10 -1.89 -12.69
N ASN A 638 -6.76 -1.84 -12.66
CA ASN A 638 -5.99 -1.65 -11.43
C ASN A 638 -6.35 -0.34 -10.73
N VAL A 639 -6.53 0.72 -11.51
CA VAL A 639 -6.86 2.04 -10.97
C VAL A 639 -8.29 2.09 -10.46
N ILE A 640 -9.24 1.48 -11.18
CA ILE A 640 -10.64 1.42 -10.74
C ILE A 640 -10.80 0.52 -9.52
N ASN A 641 -10.08 -0.61 -9.44
CA ASN A 641 -10.05 -1.47 -8.25
C ASN A 641 -9.51 -0.71 -7.03
N ASN A 642 -8.54 0.18 -7.22
CA ASN A 642 -8.01 1.02 -6.15
C ASN A 642 -9.01 2.06 -5.63
N LEU A 643 -10.06 2.39 -6.42
CA LEU A 643 -11.13 3.29 -5.96
C LEU A 643 -12.07 2.65 -4.94
N LYS A 644 -11.98 1.32 -4.73
CA LYS A 644 -12.81 0.55 -3.78
C LYS A 644 -14.31 0.86 -3.90
N ILE A 645 -14.79 1.08 -5.13
CA ILE A 645 -16.21 1.33 -5.39
C ILE A 645 -16.96 0.03 -5.11
N PRO A 646 -18.08 0.06 -4.35
CA PRO A 646 -18.92 -1.12 -4.15
C PRO A 646 -19.27 -1.76 -5.49
N SER A 647 -19.20 -3.09 -5.57
CA SER A 647 -19.45 -3.83 -6.81
C SER A 647 -20.84 -3.60 -7.41
N PHE A 648 -21.79 -3.11 -6.62
CA PHE A 648 -23.14 -2.75 -7.05
C PHE A 648 -23.25 -1.34 -7.66
N ASP A 649 -22.32 -0.45 -7.34
CA ASP A 649 -22.35 0.94 -7.85
C ASP A 649 -21.48 1.13 -9.10
N ILE A 650 -20.75 0.09 -9.53
CA ILE A 650 -19.96 0.12 -10.76
C ILE A 650 -20.22 -1.11 -11.62
N THR A 651 -20.66 -0.85 -12.84
CA THR A 651 -20.77 -1.85 -13.90
C THR A 651 -19.61 -1.67 -14.84
N SER A 652 -19.01 -2.77 -15.30
CA SER A 652 -17.95 -2.77 -16.30
C SER A 652 -18.33 -3.64 -17.49
N CYS A 653 -17.81 -3.31 -18.66
CA CYS A 653 -18.03 -4.00 -19.91
C CYS A 653 -16.72 -4.00 -20.69
N TYR A 654 -16.36 -5.11 -21.32
CA TYR A 654 -15.16 -5.18 -22.16
C TYR A 654 -15.49 -5.86 -23.47
N LEU A 655 -15.16 -5.17 -24.57
CA LEU A 655 -15.41 -5.61 -25.92
C LEU A 655 -14.17 -5.47 -26.78
N GLU A 656 -14.10 -6.30 -27.81
CA GLU A 656 -13.01 -6.28 -28.77
C GLU A 656 -13.54 -6.59 -30.17
N GLU A 657 -13.37 -5.62 -31.07
CA GLU A 657 -13.78 -5.68 -32.47
C GLU A 657 -12.76 -4.89 -33.30
N ASP A 658 -12.37 -5.39 -34.48
CA ASP A 658 -11.42 -4.72 -35.40
C ASP A 658 -10.09 -4.24 -34.77
N ASN A 659 -9.52 -5.03 -33.85
CA ASN A 659 -8.30 -4.73 -33.07
C ASN A 659 -8.40 -3.51 -32.14
N ILE A 660 -9.62 -3.09 -31.84
CA ILE A 660 -9.90 -2.01 -30.88
C ILE A 660 -10.43 -2.67 -29.61
N HIS A 661 -9.61 -2.63 -28.56
CA HIS A 661 -9.98 -3.07 -27.22
C HIS A 661 -10.75 -1.93 -26.54
N MET A 662 -12.04 -2.16 -26.27
CA MET A 662 -12.93 -1.18 -25.65
C MET A 662 -13.30 -1.62 -24.25
N ILE A 663 -13.09 -0.72 -23.29
CA ILE A 663 -13.56 -0.90 -21.91
C ILE A 663 -14.58 0.17 -21.57
N GLY A 664 -15.73 -0.27 -21.07
CA GLY A 664 -16.81 0.60 -20.65
C GLY A 664 -17.06 0.47 -19.15
N TYR A 665 -17.44 1.58 -18.52
CA TYR A 665 -17.95 1.61 -17.16
C TYR A 665 -19.26 2.40 -17.09
N VAL A 666 -20.20 1.90 -16.28
CA VAL A 666 -21.35 2.64 -15.80
C VAL A 666 -21.20 2.78 -14.31
N PHE A 667 -20.97 4.01 -13.85
CA PHE A 667 -20.80 4.32 -12.44
C PHE A 667 -22.06 5.01 -11.92
N ARG A 668 -22.73 4.38 -10.95
CA ARG A 668 -23.94 4.87 -10.30
C ARG A 668 -23.57 5.67 -9.05
N SER A 669 -24.03 6.91 -8.99
CA SER A 669 -23.84 7.79 -7.84
C SER A 669 -24.80 8.98 -7.96
N ASP A 670 -25.51 9.30 -6.87
CA ASP A 670 -26.35 10.50 -6.80
C ASP A 670 -25.53 11.80 -6.65
N ASN A 671 -24.20 11.66 -6.48
CA ASN A 671 -23.28 12.78 -6.36
C ASN A 671 -22.44 12.95 -7.65
N LEU A 672 -22.67 14.07 -8.35
CA LEU A 672 -21.96 14.48 -9.56
C LEU A 672 -20.44 14.66 -9.36
N GLU A 673 -19.99 14.97 -8.15
CA GLU A 673 -18.55 15.06 -7.85
C GLU A 673 -17.87 13.69 -7.88
N LYS A 674 -18.57 12.63 -7.49
CA LYS A 674 -18.03 11.27 -7.60
C LYS A 674 -17.92 10.86 -9.06
N HIS A 675 -18.87 11.25 -9.92
CA HIS A 675 -18.76 11.05 -11.37
C HIS A 675 -17.53 11.77 -11.94
N TYR A 676 -17.31 13.03 -11.52
CA TYR A 676 -16.16 13.82 -11.96
C TYR A 676 -14.83 13.26 -11.45
N PHE A 677 -14.78 12.77 -10.22
CA PHE A 677 -13.62 12.09 -9.65
C PHE A 677 -13.32 10.77 -10.38
N PHE A 678 -14.34 9.97 -10.65
CA PHE A 678 -14.23 8.73 -11.42
C PHE A 678 -13.67 9.00 -12.83
N TYR A 679 -14.22 10.01 -13.51
CA TYR A 679 -13.76 10.45 -14.83
C TYR A 679 -12.30 10.93 -14.84
N ASN A 680 -11.93 11.82 -13.91
CA ASN A 680 -10.58 12.38 -13.85
C ASN A 680 -9.52 11.35 -13.46
N THR A 681 -9.88 10.40 -12.60
CA THR A 681 -9.00 9.29 -12.26
C THR A 681 -8.63 8.49 -13.52
N ILE A 682 -9.62 8.19 -14.37
CA ILE A 682 -9.39 7.51 -15.65
C ILE A 682 -8.56 8.38 -16.60
N LEU A 683 -8.85 9.68 -16.70
CA LEU A 683 -8.08 10.59 -17.56
C LEU A 683 -6.62 10.74 -17.12
N ASN A 684 -6.33 10.76 -15.82
CA ASN A 684 -4.95 10.91 -15.33
C ASN A 684 -4.06 9.74 -15.74
N VAL A 685 -4.60 8.52 -15.74
CA VAL A 685 -3.90 7.32 -16.23
C VAL A 685 -3.61 7.46 -17.72
N LEU A 686 -4.60 7.91 -18.48
CA LEU A 686 -4.47 8.15 -19.92
C LEU A 686 -3.49 9.29 -20.27
N GLN A 687 -3.38 10.31 -19.41
CA GLN A 687 -2.48 11.46 -19.60
C GLN A 687 -1.01 11.16 -19.25
N LEU A 688 -0.74 10.25 -18.30
CA LEU A 688 0.63 9.83 -17.97
C LEU A 688 1.35 9.21 -19.18
N GLU A 689 0.63 8.61 -20.13
CA GLU A 689 1.20 8.09 -21.38
C GLU A 689 1.48 9.16 -22.45
N LYS A 690 0.92 10.38 -22.33
CA LYS A 690 1.24 11.50 -23.22
C LYS A 690 2.61 12.12 -22.91
N LYS A 691 3.12 11.99 -21.67
CA LYS A 691 4.39 12.62 -21.24
C LYS A 691 5.65 11.89 -21.71
N LEU A 692 5.55 10.67 -22.27
CA LEU A 692 6.70 9.87 -22.71
C LEU A 692 7.02 9.96 -24.22
N CYS A 693 6.31 10.78 -25.00
CA CYS A 693 6.70 11.08 -26.39
C CYS A 693 6.46 12.56 -26.70
N SER A 694 7.54 13.31 -26.88
CA SER A 694 7.51 14.67 -27.43
C SER A 694 7.16 14.63 -28.92
N ASN A 695 6.00 15.15 -29.31
CA ASN A 695 5.93 16.22 -30.30
C ASN A 695 4.54 16.86 -30.35
N LYS A 696 4.57 18.17 -30.65
CA LYS A 696 3.48 19.12 -30.63
C LYS A 696 2.36 18.73 -31.60
N GLU A 697 1.12 18.75 -31.10
CA GLU A 697 -0.03 19.20 -31.89
C GLU A 697 -1.06 19.83 -30.94
N LYS A 698 -1.35 21.11 -31.19
CA LYS A 698 -2.38 21.89 -30.49
C LYS A 698 -3.74 21.36 -30.91
N VAL A 699 -4.59 21.04 -29.94
CA VAL A 699 -6.04 21.00 -30.16
C VAL A 699 -6.68 21.82 -29.06
N ASN A 700 -7.28 22.95 -29.46
CA ASN A 700 -8.13 23.78 -28.62
C ASN A 700 -9.42 23.02 -28.30
N PHE A 701 -9.84 23.03 -27.03
CA PHE A 701 -11.24 22.87 -26.68
C PHE A 701 -11.63 23.91 -25.63
N SER A 702 -12.75 24.55 -25.91
CA SER A 702 -13.43 25.56 -25.12
C SER A 702 -13.70 25.07 -23.70
N ASN A 703 -13.16 25.83 -22.74
CA ASN A 703 -13.47 25.70 -21.32
C ASN A 703 -14.91 26.13 -21.06
N HIS A 704 -15.75 25.21 -20.62
CA HIS A 704 -16.73 25.50 -19.59
C HIS A 704 -16.40 24.61 -18.39
N GLY A 705 -15.72 25.23 -17.40
CA GLY A 705 -15.01 24.54 -16.32
C GLY A 705 -15.89 24.12 -15.14
N LYS A 706 -15.48 23.03 -14.49
CA LYS A 706 -15.61 22.87 -13.03
C LYS A 706 -14.20 22.91 -12.43
N PRO A 707 -14.00 23.59 -11.29
CA PRO A 707 -12.68 23.86 -10.73
C PRO A 707 -11.98 22.56 -10.26
N LYS A 708 -10.66 22.50 -10.44
CA LYS A 708 -9.82 21.45 -9.83
C LYS A 708 -9.91 21.60 -8.32
N LYS A 709 -10.21 20.52 -7.59
CA LYS A 709 -10.19 20.55 -6.13
C LYS A 709 -8.76 20.75 -5.61
N HIS A 710 -8.57 21.75 -4.77
CA HIS A 710 -7.32 22.07 -4.10
C HIS A 710 -7.22 21.30 -2.78
N ILE A 711 -6.32 20.31 -2.73
CA ILE A 711 -6.11 19.46 -1.55
C ILE A 711 -4.72 19.75 -0.99
N LEU A 712 -4.65 20.00 0.32
CA LEU A 712 -3.40 20.07 1.07
C LEU A 712 -3.16 18.77 1.83
N LYS A 713 -1.98 18.17 1.67
CA LYS A 713 -1.56 17.00 2.45
C LYS A 713 -0.49 17.40 3.46
N THR A 714 -0.70 17.09 4.73
CA THR A 714 0.23 17.38 5.83
C THR A 714 0.21 16.27 6.89
N SER A 715 0.99 16.43 7.96
CA SER A 715 1.10 15.45 9.03
C SER A 715 1.18 16.09 10.42
N LEU A 716 0.69 15.33 11.41
CA LEU A 716 0.86 15.59 12.84
C LEU A 716 1.66 14.44 13.46
N GLN A 717 2.39 14.74 14.52
CA GLN A 717 3.16 13.77 15.27
C GLN A 717 2.27 12.80 16.03
N THR A 718 1.22 13.34 16.66
CA THR A 718 0.23 12.58 17.42
C THR A 718 -1.17 13.10 17.12
N GLU A 719 -2.19 12.32 17.45
CA GLU A 719 -3.57 12.80 17.36
C GLU A 719 -3.85 13.93 18.38
N PRO A 720 -4.78 14.86 18.10
CA PRO A 720 -5.20 15.86 19.08
C PRO A 720 -5.86 15.18 20.28
N LEU A 721 -5.55 15.66 21.49
CA LEU A 721 -6.11 15.17 22.74
C LEU A 721 -7.62 15.41 22.82
N THR A 722 -8.07 16.52 22.24
CA THR A 722 -9.47 16.93 22.24
C THR A 722 -9.74 17.85 21.04
N LEU A 723 -10.96 17.80 20.51
CA LEU A 723 -11.49 18.80 19.58
C LEU A 723 -12.52 19.72 20.24
N ASP A 724 -12.65 19.68 21.57
CA ASP A 724 -13.44 20.61 22.38
C ASP A 724 -12.56 21.81 22.79
N PRO A 725 -12.82 23.03 22.26
CA PRO A 725 -12.04 24.23 22.56
C PRO A 725 -11.95 24.53 24.07
N ARG A 726 -12.98 24.18 24.84
CA ARG A 726 -13.04 24.45 26.28
C ARG A 726 -12.05 23.61 27.07
N LYS A 727 -11.63 22.45 26.55
CA LYS A 727 -10.74 21.49 27.21
C LYS A 727 -9.30 21.54 26.68
N SER A 728 -9.06 22.26 25.59
CA SER A 728 -7.75 22.27 24.96
C SER A 728 -6.69 22.94 25.84
N GLY A 729 -5.46 22.50 25.64
CA GLY A 729 -4.28 23.04 26.34
C GLY A 729 -2.97 22.55 25.72
N GLY A 730 -3.00 22.03 24.50
CA GLY A 730 -1.85 21.42 23.81
C GLY A 730 -1.82 21.80 22.34
N HIS A 731 -0.62 22.09 21.83
CA HIS A 731 -0.40 22.71 20.52
C HIS A 731 -1.08 21.99 19.35
N ILE A 732 -1.05 20.66 19.32
CA ILE A 732 -1.66 19.87 18.24
C ILE A 732 -3.19 20.05 18.22
N SER A 733 -3.83 20.09 19.38
CA SER A 733 -5.29 20.31 19.46
C SER A 733 -5.61 21.75 19.05
N ASP A 734 -4.84 22.71 19.55
CA ASP A 734 -5.03 24.14 19.27
C ASP A 734 -4.99 24.44 17.76
N ILE A 735 -4.07 23.83 17.02
CA ILE A 735 -3.92 24.02 15.57
C ILE A 735 -5.13 23.49 14.79
N ILE A 736 -5.64 22.32 15.16
CA ILE A 736 -6.87 21.80 14.54
C ILE A 736 -8.07 22.67 14.92
N LEU A 737 -8.13 23.17 16.15
CA LEU A 737 -9.20 24.05 16.60
C LEU A 737 -9.24 25.38 15.85
N PHE A 738 -8.10 25.98 15.51
CA PHE A 738 -8.04 27.18 14.67
C PHE A 738 -8.56 26.95 13.23
N MET A 739 -8.58 25.71 12.74
CA MET A 739 -9.19 25.37 11.44
C MET A 739 -10.69 25.10 11.55
N LEU A 740 -11.15 24.65 12.72
CA LEU A 740 -12.53 24.22 12.96
C LEU A 740 -13.39 25.34 13.55
N PHE A 741 -12.81 26.29 14.27
CA PHE A 741 -13.54 27.32 15.00
C PHE A 741 -12.92 28.71 14.81
N GLU A 742 -13.75 29.74 15.00
CA GLU A 742 -13.33 31.14 15.05
C GLU A 742 -14.01 31.89 16.19
N GLY A 743 -13.35 32.95 16.68
CA GLY A 743 -13.82 33.80 17.78
C GLY A 743 -14.39 35.15 17.33
N LEU A 744 -14.56 36.06 18.28
CA LEU A 744 -14.99 37.44 18.00
C LEU A 744 -13.98 38.17 17.10
N THR A 745 -12.71 37.86 17.29
CA THR A 745 -11.54 38.41 16.60
C THR A 745 -10.65 37.28 16.08
N LYS A 746 -9.67 37.62 15.23
CA LYS A 746 -8.61 36.69 14.78
C LYS A 746 -7.27 37.41 14.66
N PHE A 747 -6.16 36.67 14.69
CA PHE A 747 -4.86 37.27 14.35
C PHE A 747 -4.67 37.34 12.83
N ASN A 748 -3.98 38.39 12.40
CA ASN A 748 -3.50 38.55 11.04
C ASN A 748 -2.07 38.00 10.92
N LYS A 749 -1.58 37.85 9.67
CA LYS A 749 -0.21 37.36 9.38
C LYS A 749 0.89 38.15 10.08
N ASP A 750 0.68 39.44 10.33
CA ASP A 750 1.63 40.35 10.99
C ASP A 750 1.53 40.33 12.52
N GLY A 751 0.59 39.54 13.09
CA GLY A 751 0.29 39.47 14.52
C GLY A 751 -0.68 40.52 15.03
N SER A 752 -1.20 41.41 14.16
CA SER A 752 -2.26 42.34 14.52
C SER A 752 -3.60 41.62 14.69
N ILE A 753 -4.53 42.23 15.43
CA ILE A 753 -5.87 41.68 15.63
C ILE A 753 -6.84 42.28 14.62
N SER A 754 -7.61 41.43 13.94
CA SER A 754 -8.76 41.85 13.12
C SER A 754 -10.07 41.28 13.65
N LEU A 755 -11.17 41.90 13.22
CA LEU A 755 -12.52 41.46 13.54
C LEU A 755 -12.87 40.19 12.76
N CYS A 756 -13.46 39.22 13.45
CA CYS A 756 -13.85 37.93 12.88
C CYS A 756 -15.37 37.71 12.95
N LEU A 757 -15.92 37.07 13.98
CA LEU A 757 -17.38 36.96 14.12
C LEU A 757 -18.04 38.29 14.52
N ALA A 758 -17.28 39.21 15.13
CA ALA A 758 -17.75 40.57 15.37
C ALA A 758 -17.64 41.42 14.09
N LYS A 759 -18.60 42.33 13.87
CA LYS A 759 -18.53 43.37 12.83
C LYS A 759 -17.90 44.66 13.31
N ASN A 760 -18.02 44.96 14.61
CA ASN A 760 -17.33 46.05 15.30
C ASN A 760 -17.39 45.84 16.82
N TYR A 761 -16.70 46.71 17.56
CA TYR A 761 -16.79 46.77 19.02
C TYR A 761 -16.62 48.21 19.53
N THR A 762 -17.08 48.46 20.74
CA THR A 762 -16.81 49.71 21.47
C THR A 762 -16.14 49.41 22.81
N ILE A 763 -15.17 50.26 23.19
CA ILE A 763 -14.48 50.20 24.48
C ILE A 763 -14.87 51.42 25.29
N SER A 764 -15.32 51.23 26.54
CA SER A 764 -15.58 52.33 27.48
C SER A 764 -14.32 53.14 27.79
N LYS A 765 -14.48 54.40 28.21
CA LYS A 765 -13.35 55.30 28.58
C LYS A 765 -12.37 54.69 29.59
N ASN A 766 -12.87 53.93 30.58
CA ASN A 766 -12.04 53.27 31.59
C ASN A 766 -11.45 51.92 31.15
N LYS A 767 -11.68 51.50 29.89
CA LYS A 767 -11.22 50.23 29.31
C LYS A 767 -11.67 48.97 30.06
N LYS A 768 -12.76 49.05 30.83
CA LYS A 768 -13.31 47.92 31.59
C LYS A 768 -14.59 47.33 30.99
N LYS A 769 -15.19 47.95 29.98
CA LYS A 769 -16.37 47.44 29.28
C LYS A 769 -16.10 47.37 27.78
N TYR A 770 -16.28 46.17 27.24
CA TYR A 770 -16.22 45.87 25.82
C TYR A 770 -17.61 45.48 25.35
N THR A 771 -18.08 46.06 24.25
CA THR A 771 -19.33 45.67 23.61
C THR A 771 -19.02 45.24 22.19
N PHE A 772 -19.26 43.97 21.89
CA PHE A 772 -19.09 43.40 20.56
C PHE A 772 -20.44 43.27 19.89
N TYR A 773 -20.50 43.67 18.62
CA TYR A 773 -21.65 43.44 17.77
C TYR A 773 -21.28 42.37 16.75
N LEU A 774 -22.05 41.29 16.69
CA LEU A 774 -21.84 40.17 15.78
C LEU A 774 -22.23 40.54 14.34
N LYS A 775 -21.58 39.89 13.39
CA LYS A 775 -21.95 39.97 11.97
C LYS A 775 -23.34 39.38 11.76
N ASP A 776 -24.01 39.85 10.72
CA ASP A 776 -25.26 39.27 10.26
C ASP A 776 -24.99 37.97 9.48
N ASN A 777 -25.91 37.00 9.57
CA ASN A 777 -25.86 35.72 8.84
C ASN A 777 -24.62 34.83 9.10
N ILE A 778 -24.01 34.93 10.28
CA ILE A 778 -22.98 33.97 10.71
C ILE A 778 -23.64 32.66 11.13
N LYS A 779 -23.10 31.54 10.62
CA LYS A 779 -23.71 30.21 10.77
C LYS A 779 -22.70 29.17 11.25
N TRP A 780 -23.22 28.21 12.00
CA TRP A 780 -22.56 26.94 12.29
C TRP A 780 -22.52 26.05 11.05
N SER A 781 -21.70 25.01 11.07
CA SER A 781 -21.50 24.07 9.97
C SER A 781 -22.73 23.21 9.64
N ASP A 782 -23.74 23.21 10.51
CA ASP A 782 -25.06 22.59 10.28
C ASP A 782 -26.11 23.59 9.74
N GLY A 783 -25.71 24.85 9.55
CA GLY A 783 -26.56 25.92 9.01
C GLY A 783 -27.34 26.72 10.06
N SER A 784 -27.29 26.34 11.34
CA SER A 784 -27.89 27.12 12.44
C SER A 784 -27.14 28.44 12.67
N GLU A 785 -27.81 29.45 13.23
CA GLU A 785 -27.21 30.78 13.45
C GLU A 785 -26.30 30.81 14.69
N ILE A 786 -25.24 31.60 14.62
CA ILE A 786 -24.36 31.87 15.78
C ILE A 786 -24.87 33.12 16.49
N THR A 787 -25.07 33.02 17.81
CA THR A 787 -25.58 34.12 18.64
C THR A 787 -24.62 34.50 19.77
N SER A 788 -24.86 35.64 20.39
CA SER A 788 -24.13 36.10 21.59
C SER A 788 -24.28 35.10 22.75
N TYR A 789 -25.40 34.37 22.82
CA TYR A 789 -25.68 33.36 23.84
C TYR A 789 -24.77 32.13 23.74
N ASP A 790 -24.30 31.79 22.53
CA ASP A 790 -23.34 30.70 22.32
C ASP A 790 -22.01 30.98 23.01
N PHE A 791 -21.54 32.23 22.97
CA PHE A 791 -20.34 32.67 23.70
C PHE A 791 -20.55 32.61 25.20
N LYS A 792 -21.65 33.20 25.69
CA LYS A 792 -21.95 33.25 27.12
C LYS A 792 -22.03 31.86 27.74
N LYS A 793 -22.84 30.96 27.16
CA LYS A 793 -22.98 29.58 27.66
C LYS A 793 -21.67 28.80 27.60
N CYS A 794 -20.87 28.98 26.54
CA CYS A 794 -19.56 28.34 26.42
C CYS A 794 -18.64 28.75 27.58
N TRP A 795 -18.52 30.05 27.85
CA TRP A 795 -17.66 30.58 28.91
C TRP A 795 -18.18 30.26 30.30
N GLU A 796 -19.50 30.27 30.51
CA GLU A 796 -20.11 29.80 31.76
C GLU A 796 -19.74 28.34 32.03
N LYS A 797 -19.76 27.48 31.00
CA LYS A 797 -19.37 26.07 31.14
C LYS A 797 -17.89 25.89 31.46
N ILE A 798 -17.02 26.75 30.94
CA ILE A 798 -15.58 26.73 31.29
C ILE A 798 -15.38 27.08 32.78
N LEU A 799 -16.18 28.01 33.29
CA LEU A 799 -16.11 28.50 34.68
C LEU A 799 -16.78 27.56 35.70
N ASP A 800 -17.54 26.56 35.26
CA ASP A 800 -18.02 25.47 36.12
C ASP A 800 -16.84 24.85 36.89
N PRO A 801 -16.85 24.84 38.25
CA PRO A 801 -15.77 24.27 39.06
C PRO A 801 -15.43 22.82 38.72
N HIS A 802 -16.40 22.04 38.24
CA HIS A 802 -16.23 20.63 37.88
C HIS A 802 -15.79 20.42 36.43
N PHE A 803 -15.81 21.45 35.58
CA PHE A 803 -15.40 21.32 34.19
C PHE A 803 -13.87 21.39 34.05
N PRO A 804 -13.24 20.36 33.43
CA PRO A 804 -11.77 20.25 33.37
C PRO A 804 -11.19 21.10 32.22
N SER A 805 -11.19 22.42 32.39
CA SER A 805 -10.54 23.35 31.45
C SER A 805 -9.13 23.72 31.90
N ILE A 806 -8.17 23.60 30.98
CA ILE A 806 -6.73 23.76 31.27
C ILE A 806 -6.30 25.23 31.26
N CYS A 807 -6.95 26.07 30.44
CA CYS A 807 -6.55 27.47 30.22
C CYS A 807 -7.54 28.47 30.84
N THR A 808 -8.36 28.05 31.81
CA THR A 808 -9.42 28.86 32.46
C THR A 808 -8.97 30.24 32.94
N HIS A 809 -7.73 30.36 33.43
CA HIS A 809 -7.17 31.62 33.91
C HIS A 809 -7.23 32.78 32.90
N LEU A 810 -7.27 32.48 31.60
CA LEU A 810 -7.41 33.50 30.55
C LEU A 810 -8.76 34.24 30.61
N LEU A 811 -9.80 33.67 31.25
CA LEU A 811 -11.10 34.31 31.47
C LEU A 811 -11.13 35.19 32.74
N TYR A 812 -10.15 35.09 33.64
CA TYR A 812 -10.15 35.79 34.93
C TYR A 812 -10.11 37.33 34.86
N PRO A 813 -9.66 37.97 33.77
CA PRO A 813 -9.88 39.41 33.59
C PRO A 813 -11.36 39.80 33.62
N ILE A 814 -12.28 38.90 33.25
CA ILE A 814 -13.73 39.15 33.26
C ILE A 814 -14.27 39.18 34.70
N VAL A 815 -15.19 40.11 34.96
CA VAL A 815 -15.81 40.30 36.27
C VAL A 815 -16.37 38.98 36.80
N ASN A 816 -15.98 38.66 38.04
CA ASN A 816 -16.34 37.46 38.81
C ASN A 816 -15.90 36.10 38.25
N ALA A 817 -15.25 36.02 37.08
CA ALA A 817 -14.86 34.74 36.47
C ALA A 817 -14.01 33.84 37.39
N GLU A 818 -12.94 34.38 37.97
CA GLU A 818 -12.09 33.64 38.90
C GLU A 818 -12.84 33.16 40.14
N LYS A 819 -13.66 34.03 40.74
CA LYS A 819 -14.45 33.71 41.94
C LYS A 819 -15.48 32.62 41.66
N ILE A 820 -16.07 32.61 40.47
CA ILE A 820 -17.00 31.56 40.03
C ILE A 820 -16.27 30.22 39.89
N LYS A 821 -15.11 30.20 39.21
CA LYS A 821 -14.32 28.97 39.07
C LYS A 821 -13.89 28.39 40.41
N GLN A 822 -13.61 29.25 41.39
CA GLN A 822 -13.27 28.87 42.76
C GLN A 822 -14.50 28.46 43.62
N GLY A 823 -15.72 28.51 43.07
CA GLY A 823 -16.95 28.23 43.83
C GLY A 823 -17.33 29.30 44.85
N LYS A 824 -16.71 30.49 44.79
CA LYS A 824 -16.93 31.60 45.73
C LYS A 824 -18.04 32.56 45.31
N LYS A 825 -18.54 32.46 44.09
CA LYS A 825 -19.64 33.27 43.55
C LYS A 825 -20.52 32.47 42.60
N ASP A 826 -21.79 32.86 42.52
CA ASP A 826 -22.78 32.27 41.61
C ASP A 826 -22.55 32.70 40.15
N ILE A 827 -22.81 31.78 39.21
CA ILE A 827 -22.66 31.99 37.76
C ILE A 827 -23.50 33.17 37.24
N LYS A 828 -24.64 33.48 37.86
CA LYS A 828 -25.49 34.63 37.52
C LYS A 828 -24.77 35.97 37.68
N SER A 829 -23.71 36.02 38.48
CA SER A 829 -22.89 37.22 38.67
C SER A 829 -21.79 37.38 37.61
N PHE A 830 -21.70 36.47 36.63
CA PHE A 830 -20.67 36.51 35.60
C PHE A 830 -20.75 37.79 34.76
N GLY A 831 -19.59 38.42 34.52
CA GLY A 831 -19.48 39.73 33.85
C GLY A 831 -19.85 39.79 32.37
N VAL A 832 -20.60 38.81 31.84
CA VAL A 832 -20.95 38.68 30.41
C VAL A 832 -22.47 38.70 30.23
N ASN A 833 -22.93 39.70 29.47
CA ASN A 833 -24.34 39.94 29.21
C ASN A 833 -24.61 39.90 27.70
N CYS A 834 -25.67 39.20 27.32
CA CYS A 834 -26.24 39.20 25.97
C CYS A 834 -27.41 40.18 25.99
N ILE A 835 -27.28 41.33 25.32
CA ILE A 835 -28.39 42.30 25.22
C ILE A 835 -29.47 41.76 24.27
N ASP A 836 -29.02 41.14 23.18
CA ASP A 836 -29.80 40.46 22.17
C ASP A 836 -28.92 39.37 21.51
N ASP A 837 -29.44 38.68 20.49
CA ASP A 837 -28.75 37.62 19.75
C ASP A 837 -27.41 38.06 19.13
N LYS A 838 -27.20 39.35 18.90
CA LYS A 838 -26.04 39.89 18.16
C LYS A 838 -25.18 40.84 18.99
N THR A 839 -25.52 41.11 20.25
CA THR A 839 -24.81 42.09 21.08
C THR A 839 -24.30 41.47 22.37
N LEU A 840 -22.98 41.33 22.48
CA LEU A 840 -22.28 40.76 23.63
C LEU A 840 -21.53 41.85 24.41
N VAL A 841 -21.88 42.03 25.68
CA VAL A 841 -21.27 43.00 26.60
C VAL A 841 -20.42 42.26 27.63
N ILE A 842 -19.14 42.62 27.71
CA ILE A 842 -18.15 42.01 28.60
C ILE A 842 -17.60 43.07 29.53
N ASN A 843 -17.70 42.82 30.83
CA ASN A 843 -17.14 43.67 31.88
C ASN A 843 -15.88 43.03 32.46
N LEU A 844 -14.82 43.81 32.59
CA LEU A 844 -13.51 43.41 33.10
C LEU A 844 -13.24 44.02 34.48
N ASN A 845 -12.50 43.29 35.33
CA ASN A 845 -12.11 43.76 36.66
C ASN A 845 -11.14 44.96 36.58
N HIS A 846 -10.26 44.97 35.58
CA HIS A 846 -9.23 45.98 35.33
C HIS A 846 -9.05 46.20 33.82
N PRO A 847 -8.41 47.31 33.38
CA PRO A 847 -8.02 47.47 31.99
C PRO A 847 -7.13 46.31 31.53
N THR A 848 -7.49 45.66 30.43
CA THR A 848 -6.71 44.55 29.87
C THR A 848 -6.37 44.89 28.41
N PRO A 849 -5.21 45.53 28.16
CA PRO A 849 -4.86 46.04 26.82
C PRO A 849 -4.86 44.97 25.72
N HIS A 850 -4.53 43.73 26.07
CA HIS A 850 -4.50 42.58 25.16
C HIS A 850 -5.84 41.80 25.10
N PHE A 851 -6.95 42.34 25.64
CA PHE A 851 -8.23 41.62 25.71
C PHE A 851 -8.76 41.22 24.32
N LEU A 852 -8.59 42.09 23.31
CA LEU A 852 -8.95 41.75 21.92
C LEU A 852 -8.12 40.58 21.37
N SER A 853 -6.89 40.40 21.84
CA SER A 853 -6.07 39.24 21.46
C SER A 853 -6.58 37.96 22.13
N LEU A 854 -7.05 38.05 23.37
CA LEU A 854 -7.66 36.91 24.07
C LEU A 854 -8.89 36.39 23.33
N THR A 855 -9.73 37.29 22.78
CA THR A 855 -10.94 36.90 22.05
C THR A 855 -10.68 36.20 20.70
N SER A 856 -9.42 36.14 20.27
CA SER A 856 -8.96 35.36 19.11
C SER A 856 -8.48 33.96 19.47
N PHE A 857 -8.41 33.62 20.76
CA PHE A 857 -7.87 32.35 21.25
C PHE A 857 -8.98 31.31 21.45
N TYR A 858 -8.67 30.02 21.28
CA TYR A 858 -9.69 28.96 21.21
C TYR A 858 -10.60 28.84 22.44
N ILE A 859 -10.12 29.20 23.63
CA ILE A 859 -10.95 29.17 24.85
C ILE A 859 -12.07 30.22 24.80
N PHE A 860 -11.91 31.27 23.99
CA PHE A 860 -12.91 32.30 23.75
C PHE A 860 -13.83 31.99 22.58
N PHE A 861 -13.61 30.90 21.84
CA PHE A 861 -14.48 30.51 20.74
C PHE A 861 -15.88 30.10 21.25
N PRO A 862 -16.95 30.42 20.51
CA PRO A 862 -18.28 29.98 20.88
C PRO A 862 -18.39 28.46 20.69
N LEU A 863 -19.39 27.86 21.34
CA LEU A 863 -19.83 26.50 21.03
C LEU A 863 -21.33 26.48 20.74
N PRO A 864 -21.79 25.58 19.86
CA PRO A 864 -23.19 25.53 19.42
C PRO A 864 -24.10 25.18 20.60
N SER A 865 -24.86 26.14 21.10
CA SER A 865 -25.65 25.94 22.32
C SER A 865 -26.89 25.05 22.12
N HIS A 866 -27.27 24.80 20.87
CA HIS A 866 -28.32 23.84 20.51
C HIS A 866 -27.83 22.38 20.56
N VAL A 867 -26.52 22.15 20.58
CA VAL A 867 -25.93 20.82 20.72
C VAL A 867 -25.74 20.51 22.21
N LYS A 868 -26.53 19.56 22.73
CA LYS A 868 -26.47 19.17 24.16
C LYS A 868 -25.13 18.54 24.54
N ASP A 869 -24.65 17.61 23.71
CA ASP A 869 -23.41 16.86 23.94
C ASP A 869 -22.42 17.15 22.82
N PHE A 870 -21.37 17.92 23.12
CA PHE A 870 -20.31 18.20 22.17
C PHE A 870 -19.56 16.90 21.82
N SER A 871 -19.75 16.43 20.59
CA SER A 871 -19.19 15.18 20.08
C SER A 871 -17.94 15.44 19.24
N SER A 872 -17.00 14.50 19.25
CA SER A 872 -15.87 14.44 18.29
C SER A 872 -16.14 13.50 17.11
N ASP A 873 -17.35 12.97 17.02
CA ASP A 873 -17.84 12.18 15.89
C ASP A 873 -18.06 13.11 14.67
N PRO A 874 -17.40 12.87 13.52
CA PRO A 874 -17.53 13.71 12.33
C PRO A 874 -18.98 14.00 11.91
N ASP A 875 -19.90 13.04 12.07
CA ASP A 875 -21.31 13.21 11.66
C ASP A 875 -22.11 14.11 12.61
N LYS A 876 -21.61 14.31 13.84
CA LYS A 876 -22.23 15.15 14.89
C LYS A 876 -21.40 16.38 15.22
N PHE A 877 -20.24 16.56 14.57
CA PHE A 877 -19.31 17.63 14.87
C PHE A 877 -19.81 18.95 14.26
N VAL A 878 -20.17 19.90 15.11
CA VAL A 878 -20.66 21.22 14.70
C VAL A 878 -19.62 22.28 15.06
N CYS A 879 -19.24 23.10 14.08
CA CYS A 879 -18.17 24.07 14.20
C CYS A 879 -18.43 25.31 13.32
N ASN A 880 -17.66 26.39 13.47
CA ASN A 880 -17.92 27.68 12.79
C ASN A 880 -16.72 28.22 11.98
N GLY A 881 -15.63 27.46 11.91
CA GLY A 881 -14.41 27.85 11.22
C GLY A 881 -14.44 27.57 9.71
N PRO A 882 -13.32 27.84 9.02
CA PRO A 882 -13.17 27.69 7.57
C PRO A 882 -13.30 26.25 7.08
N PHE A 883 -13.00 25.28 7.94
CA PHE A 883 -13.14 23.86 7.67
C PHE A 883 -14.03 23.18 8.71
N LYS A 884 -14.59 22.02 8.35
CA LYS A 884 -15.32 21.12 9.23
C LYS A 884 -14.72 19.73 9.22
N LEU A 885 -14.92 18.99 10.31
CA LEU A 885 -14.40 17.63 10.46
C LEU A 885 -15.14 16.69 9.51
N LYS A 886 -14.46 16.18 8.49
CA LYS A 886 -15.03 15.20 7.55
C LYS A 886 -14.83 13.77 8.03
N LYS A 887 -13.66 13.50 8.61
CA LYS A 887 -13.27 12.14 9.02
C LYS A 887 -12.17 12.20 10.08
N TRP A 888 -12.24 11.29 11.04
CA TRP A 888 -11.15 11.03 11.97
C TRP A 888 -10.97 9.52 12.15
N ILE A 889 -9.86 8.98 11.65
CA ILE A 889 -9.41 7.62 12.00
C ILE A 889 -8.32 7.75 13.05
N LYS A 890 -8.58 7.20 14.23
CA LYS A 890 -7.66 7.16 15.36
C LYS A 890 -6.27 6.63 14.96
N ASP A 891 -5.24 7.32 15.44
CA ASP A 891 -3.82 7.06 15.19
C ASP A 891 -3.39 6.98 13.72
N LYS A 892 -4.23 7.45 12.78
CA LYS A 892 -3.97 7.32 11.34
C LYS A 892 -4.13 8.61 10.56
N GLU A 893 -5.34 9.17 10.52
CA GLU A 893 -5.62 10.33 9.68
C GLU A 893 -6.80 11.17 10.19
N ILE A 894 -6.72 12.48 9.96
CA ILE A 894 -7.81 13.44 10.11
C ILE A 894 -8.02 14.09 8.73
N ILE A 895 -9.28 14.16 8.30
CA ILE A 895 -9.65 14.85 7.06
C ILE A 895 -10.58 15.99 7.43
N LEU A 896 -10.19 17.20 7.04
CA LEU A 896 -11.02 18.40 7.14
C LEU A 896 -11.49 18.78 5.74
N GLU A 897 -12.74 19.21 5.62
CA GLU A 897 -13.30 19.72 4.38
C GLU A 897 -13.78 21.16 4.53
N LYS A 898 -13.74 21.92 3.44
CA LYS A 898 -14.21 23.30 3.42
C LYS A 898 -15.62 23.40 3.99
N ASN A 899 -15.84 24.32 4.91
CA ASN A 899 -17.15 24.57 5.51
C ASN A 899 -17.96 25.51 4.59
N PRO A 900 -19.05 25.02 3.96
CA PRO A 900 -19.84 25.84 3.04
C PRO A 900 -20.62 26.96 3.74
N PHE A 901 -20.86 26.85 5.06
CA PHE A 901 -21.55 27.87 5.85
C PHE A 901 -20.59 28.90 6.46
N TYR A 902 -19.30 28.77 6.18
CA TYR A 902 -18.30 29.69 6.69
C TYR A 902 -18.57 31.11 6.18
N HIS A 903 -18.59 32.09 7.08
CA HIS A 903 -18.98 33.47 6.75
C HIS A 903 -18.05 34.14 5.71
N ASN A 904 -16.84 33.62 5.51
CA ASN A 904 -15.86 34.09 4.54
C ASN A 904 -15.42 32.98 3.57
N GLU A 905 -16.33 32.04 3.27
CA GLU A 905 -16.14 30.86 2.40
C GLU A 905 -15.43 31.19 1.08
N LYS A 906 -15.74 32.34 0.46
CA LYS A 906 -15.17 32.75 -0.83
C LYS A 906 -13.65 32.97 -0.81
N LYS A 907 -13.06 33.26 0.35
CA LYS A 907 -11.60 33.42 0.47
C LYS A 907 -10.86 32.09 0.58
N ILE A 908 -11.57 31.00 0.90
CA ILE A 908 -10.97 29.69 1.12
C ILE A 908 -10.71 29.03 -0.23
N SER A 909 -9.43 28.89 -0.58
CA SER A 909 -9.00 28.26 -1.83
C SER A 909 -8.98 26.73 -1.76
N LEU A 910 -8.79 26.17 -0.55
CA LEU A 910 -8.68 24.73 -0.30
C LEU A 910 -10.05 24.09 -0.17
N ASP A 911 -10.20 22.91 -0.78
CA ASP A 911 -11.39 22.07 -0.61
C ASP A 911 -11.23 21.06 0.53
N LEU A 912 -10.00 20.53 0.70
CA LEU A 912 -9.70 19.46 1.66
C LEU A 912 -8.30 19.63 2.27
N ILE A 913 -8.19 19.28 3.55
CA ILE A 913 -6.92 19.11 4.25
C ILE A 913 -6.85 17.66 4.74
N ASN A 914 -5.86 16.93 4.24
CA ASN A 914 -5.56 15.56 4.65
C ASN A 914 -4.37 15.58 5.61
N ILE A 915 -4.62 15.17 6.85
CA ILE A 915 -3.64 15.21 7.94
C ILE A 915 -3.32 13.77 8.35
N SER A 916 -2.09 13.33 8.11
CA SER A 916 -1.63 11.99 8.52
C SER A 916 -1.02 12.02 9.93
N ILE A 917 -1.23 11.01 10.75
CA ILE A 917 -0.55 10.87 12.04
C ILE A 917 0.75 10.07 11.81
N ILE A 918 1.91 10.72 12.00
CA ILE A 918 3.25 10.17 11.74
C ILE A 918 4.20 10.65 12.84
N ASP A 919 4.67 9.74 13.68
CA ASP A 919 5.57 10.00 14.80
C ASP A 919 7.07 9.88 14.46
N ASP A 920 7.40 9.17 13.39
CA ASP A 920 8.78 8.97 12.92
C ASP A 920 9.29 10.11 12.03
N GLU A 921 10.36 10.78 12.48
CA GLU A 921 11.01 11.93 11.80
C GLU A 921 11.43 11.58 10.36
N VAL A 922 12.09 10.44 10.18
CA VAL A 922 12.68 10.02 8.90
C VAL A 922 11.58 9.71 7.88
N ARG A 923 10.56 8.96 8.28
CA ARG A 923 9.40 8.64 7.45
C ARG A 923 8.65 9.90 7.05
N ASN A 924 8.50 10.85 7.96
CA ASN A 924 7.79 12.08 7.69
C ASN A 924 8.53 12.92 6.62
N LEU A 925 9.85 13.06 6.75
CA LEU A 925 10.69 13.70 5.74
C LEU A 925 10.64 12.96 4.39
N GLN A 926 10.79 11.63 4.39
CA GLN A 926 10.70 10.82 3.17
C GLN A 926 9.33 10.94 2.48
N MET A 927 8.24 11.07 3.24
CA MET A 927 6.90 11.26 2.67
C MET A 927 6.75 12.64 2.03
N PHE A 928 7.38 13.68 2.59
CA PHE A 928 7.46 14.99 1.96
C PHE A 928 8.32 14.97 0.69
N GLU A 929 9.53 14.40 0.74
CA GLU A 929 10.44 14.28 -0.42
C GLU A 929 9.82 13.50 -1.58
N ASN A 930 9.01 12.47 -1.27
CA ASN A 930 8.27 11.69 -2.26
C ASN A 930 6.93 12.31 -2.69
N GLU A 931 6.70 13.59 -2.39
CA GLU A 931 5.48 14.35 -2.73
C GLU A 931 4.17 13.73 -2.22
N LYS A 932 4.25 12.89 -1.17
CA LYS A 932 3.08 12.35 -0.46
C LYS A 932 2.53 13.34 0.56
N LEU A 933 3.39 14.22 1.08
CA LEU A 933 3.03 15.38 1.88
C LEU A 933 3.41 16.64 1.11
N ASP A 934 2.55 17.65 1.19
CA ASP A 934 2.73 18.94 0.52
C ASP A 934 3.38 19.96 1.45
N TRP A 935 3.16 19.80 2.75
CA TRP A 935 3.66 20.69 3.78
C TRP A 935 3.87 19.95 5.10
N ILE A 936 5.02 20.14 5.72
CA ILE A 936 5.33 19.71 7.09
C ILE A 936 6.12 20.82 7.80
N ASN A 937 6.05 20.86 9.13
CA ASN A 937 6.85 21.79 9.92
C ASN A 937 7.24 21.18 11.27
N SER A 938 8.34 21.67 11.86
CA SER A 938 8.93 21.09 13.07
C SER A 938 8.06 21.22 14.35
N LEU A 939 7.01 22.05 14.37
CA LEU A 939 6.13 22.18 15.54
C LEU A 939 5.21 20.97 15.70
N ILE A 940 4.58 20.57 14.60
CA ILE A 940 3.53 19.55 14.61
C ILE A 940 3.95 18.28 13.92
N SER A 941 4.97 18.33 13.07
CA SER A 941 5.45 17.18 12.33
C SER A 941 6.89 16.91 12.77
N PRO A 942 7.24 15.67 13.13
CA PRO A 942 8.62 15.34 13.49
C PRO A 942 9.50 15.45 12.25
N ILE A 943 10.59 16.23 12.31
CA ILE A 943 11.53 16.44 11.19
C ILE A 943 12.96 16.26 11.73
N PRO A 944 13.83 15.47 11.05
CA PRO A 944 15.20 15.31 11.50
C PRO A 944 15.98 16.58 11.16
N LEU A 945 16.19 17.41 12.18
CA LEU A 945 16.84 18.73 12.04
C LEU A 945 18.34 18.61 11.66
N GLU A 946 18.95 17.44 11.82
CA GLU A 946 20.33 17.15 11.39
C GLU A 946 20.50 17.12 9.84
N ASN A 947 19.41 17.00 9.08
CA ASN A 947 19.41 16.90 7.61
C ASN A 947 18.93 18.19 6.91
N SER A 948 18.65 19.28 7.64
CA SER A 948 18.06 20.50 7.09
C SER A 948 18.93 21.19 6.03
N ALA A 949 20.26 21.10 6.16
CA ALA A 949 21.22 21.71 5.24
C ALA A 949 21.11 21.23 3.78
N ASN A 950 20.54 20.03 3.53
CA ASN A 950 20.34 19.52 2.17
C ASN A 950 19.01 19.99 1.52
N LEU A 951 18.19 20.76 2.24
CA LEU A 951 16.82 21.11 1.86
C LEU A 951 16.63 22.62 1.60
N GLU A 952 17.70 23.39 1.40
CA GLU A 952 17.69 24.87 1.29
C GLU A 952 16.65 25.44 0.30
N ASN A 953 16.35 24.72 -0.79
CA ASN A 953 15.39 25.19 -1.82
C ASN A 953 13.91 24.90 -1.51
N LEU A 954 13.61 24.14 -0.45
CA LEU A 954 12.25 23.75 -0.03
C LEU A 954 11.97 24.12 1.44
N SER A 955 12.98 24.63 2.14
CA SER A 955 12.93 25.00 3.54
C SER A 955 12.81 26.52 3.71
N SER A 956 12.03 26.93 4.69
CA SER A 956 12.06 28.28 5.24
C SER A 956 12.09 28.19 6.75
N ILE A 957 12.98 28.95 7.38
CA ILE A 957 13.09 29.04 8.83
C ILE A 957 12.33 30.30 9.25
N LYS A 958 11.29 30.15 10.08
CA LYS A 958 10.57 31.29 10.67
C LYS A 958 10.76 31.33 12.17
N LYS A 959 11.18 32.50 12.67
CA LYS A 959 11.21 32.79 14.10
C LYS A 959 9.79 32.83 14.65
N ILE A 960 9.55 32.15 15.76
CA ILE A 960 8.23 32.09 16.39
C ILE A 960 8.31 32.30 17.90
N GLY A 961 7.18 32.64 18.50
CA GLY A 961 7.05 32.85 19.95
C GLY A 961 7.00 31.56 20.77
N GLY A 962 7.97 30.66 20.65
CA GLY A 962 8.03 29.39 21.39
C GLY A 962 9.30 29.28 22.21
N THR A 963 9.28 28.65 23.38
CA THR A 963 10.48 28.45 24.21
C THR A 963 10.44 27.10 24.92
N THR A 964 11.52 26.32 24.79
CA THR A 964 11.74 25.13 25.60
C THR A 964 12.32 25.55 26.95
N PHE A 965 11.68 25.08 28.01
CA PHE A 965 12.08 25.30 29.39
C PHE A 965 12.40 23.97 30.07
N CYS A 966 13.30 24.03 31.05
CA CYS A 966 13.40 23.02 32.08
C CYS A 966 12.73 23.56 33.35
N ALA A 967 11.75 22.83 33.87
CA ALA A 967 10.92 23.24 34.99
C ALA A 967 11.17 22.37 36.22
N PHE A 968 11.17 23.00 37.39
CA PHE A 968 11.26 22.34 38.68
C PHE A 968 9.90 22.35 39.37
N ASN A 969 9.54 21.27 40.05
CA ASN A 969 8.53 21.38 41.10
C ASN A 969 9.21 21.88 42.38
N VAL A 970 8.97 23.14 42.76
CA VAL A 970 9.67 23.80 43.89
C VAL A 970 9.22 23.27 45.25
N GLU A 971 8.17 22.46 45.33
CA GLU A 971 7.75 21.79 46.56
C GLU A 971 8.38 20.39 46.70
N LYS A 972 9.08 19.90 45.67
CA LYS A 972 9.75 18.60 45.70
C LYS A 972 11.23 18.74 46.01
N PHE A 973 11.69 17.97 47.00
CA PHE A 973 13.10 17.84 47.31
C PHE A 973 13.89 17.30 46.10
N PRO A 974 15.11 17.81 45.81
CA PRO A 974 15.83 18.90 46.49
C PRO A 974 15.56 20.30 45.92
N PHE A 975 14.65 20.43 44.96
CA PHE A 975 14.39 21.67 44.23
C PHE A 975 13.57 22.70 45.02
N ASN A 976 13.22 22.41 46.28
CA ASN A 976 12.78 23.42 47.24
C ASN A 976 13.88 24.44 47.57
N ASN A 977 15.16 24.10 47.40
CA ASN A 977 16.27 25.04 47.58
C ASN A 977 16.56 25.83 46.29
N LYS A 978 16.55 27.18 46.38
CA LYS A 978 16.78 28.07 45.24
C LYS A 978 18.21 28.00 44.67
N ASN A 979 19.22 27.75 45.51
CA ASN A 979 20.60 27.67 45.06
C ASN A 979 20.84 26.41 44.22
N ILE A 980 20.19 25.30 44.56
CA ILE A 980 20.20 24.08 43.73
C ILE A 980 19.56 24.35 42.37
N ARG A 981 18.40 25.00 42.31
CA ARG A 981 17.75 25.36 41.04
C ARG A 981 18.65 26.26 40.17
N LYS A 982 19.30 27.25 40.79
CA LYS A 982 20.28 28.12 40.09
C LYS A 982 21.47 27.36 39.54
N ALA A 983 22.04 26.46 40.34
CA ALA A 983 23.17 25.65 39.91
C ALA A 983 22.86 24.88 38.61
N PHE A 984 21.70 24.22 38.54
CA PHE A 984 21.29 23.45 37.35
C PHE A 984 21.18 24.33 36.08
N SER A 985 20.66 25.55 36.20
CA SER A 985 20.58 26.48 35.06
C SER A 985 21.95 27.03 34.62
N TYR A 986 22.88 27.26 35.56
CA TYR A 986 24.18 27.87 35.28
C TYR A 986 25.20 26.85 34.76
N ALA A 987 24.99 25.57 35.06
CA ALA A 987 25.86 24.47 34.65
C ALA A 987 25.77 24.10 33.16
N ILE A 988 24.74 24.56 32.45
CA ILE A 988 24.52 24.20 31.05
C ILE A 988 25.13 25.23 30.11
N ASN A 989 25.58 24.76 28.95
CA ASN A 989 25.98 25.61 27.83
C ASN A 989 24.92 25.52 26.74
N ARG A 990 24.04 26.52 26.67
CA ARG A 990 22.91 26.53 25.71
C ARG A 990 23.40 26.50 24.27
N LYS A 991 24.53 27.15 23.97
CA LYS A 991 25.12 27.18 22.63
C LYS A 991 25.62 25.80 22.20
N GLU A 992 26.31 25.07 23.07
CA GLU A 992 26.74 23.69 22.80
C GLU A 992 25.55 22.75 22.62
N ILE A 993 24.53 22.88 23.47
CA ILE A 993 23.30 22.08 23.38
C ILE A 993 22.60 22.32 22.03
N ILE A 994 22.40 23.58 21.63
CA ILE A 994 21.78 23.93 20.35
C ILE A 994 22.62 23.40 19.18
N LYS A 995 23.94 23.55 19.25
CA LYS A 995 24.84 23.06 18.20
C LYS A 995 24.80 21.53 18.06
N ALA A 996 24.71 20.81 19.18
CA ALA A 996 24.63 19.36 19.20
C ALA A 996 23.28 18.82 18.68
N LEU A 997 22.20 19.57 18.85
CA LEU A 997 20.85 19.14 18.48
C LEU A 997 20.37 19.64 17.11
N TYR A 998 20.73 20.88 16.73
CA TYR A 998 19.99 21.63 15.69
C TYR A 998 20.88 22.38 14.67
N GLN A 999 22.18 22.06 14.56
CA GLN A 999 23.10 22.62 13.56
C GLN A 999 23.02 24.17 13.38
N ASN A 1000 22.81 24.92 14.49
CA ASN A 1000 22.72 26.39 14.62
C ASN A 1000 21.38 27.08 14.26
N GLU A 1001 20.26 26.37 14.12
CA GLU A 1001 19.00 27.04 13.77
C GLU A 1001 18.23 27.65 14.94
N GLU A 1002 18.41 27.19 16.19
CA GLU A 1002 17.66 27.71 17.34
C GLU A 1002 18.28 28.94 18.01
N GLN A 1003 17.46 29.78 18.67
CA GLN A 1003 17.94 30.97 19.37
C GLN A 1003 18.28 30.65 20.82
N ILE A 1004 19.49 31.03 21.26
CA ILE A 1004 19.90 30.92 22.68
C ILE A 1004 18.92 31.72 23.56
N ALA A 1005 18.40 31.07 24.60
CA ALA A 1005 17.46 31.70 25.52
C ALA A 1005 18.09 31.92 26.91
N THR A 1006 18.50 33.15 27.18
CA THR A 1006 19.03 33.62 28.48
C THR A 1006 18.02 34.45 29.28
N ARG A 1007 16.75 34.43 28.85
CA ARG A 1007 15.61 35.06 29.53
C ARG A 1007 14.32 34.32 29.19
N CYS A 1008 13.27 34.47 30.00
CA CYS A 1008 12.02 33.75 29.80
C CYS A 1008 11.19 34.32 28.65
N ILE A 1009 11.26 35.65 28.44
CA ILE A 1009 10.47 36.34 27.42
C ILE A 1009 11.24 36.32 26.08
N PRO A 1010 10.67 35.73 25.02
CA PRO A 1010 11.34 35.64 23.74
C PRO A 1010 11.53 37.00 23.06
N PRO A 1011 12.56 37.18 22.21
CA PRO A 1011 12.87 38.44 21.53
C PRO A 1011 11.74 39.02 20.66
N ILE A 1012 10.76 38.19 20.27
CA ILE A 1012 9.62 38.62 19.45
C ILE A 1012 8.70 39.61 20.19
N ILE A 1013 8.65 39.53 21.53
CA ILE A 1013 7.88 40.47 22.38
C ILE A 1013 8.70 41.74 22.63
N TYR A 1014 9.94 41.60 23.09
CA TYR A 1014 10.84 42.73 23.37
C TYR A 1014 11.84 42.91 22.23
N LYS A 1015 11.36 43.47 21.12
CA LYS A 1015 12.22 43.84 19.99
C LYS A 1015 13.33 44.78 20.49
N ASN A 1016 14.60 44.39 20.30
CA ASN A 1016 15.81 45.16 20.59
C ASN A 1016 16.35 45.19 22.04
N LYS A 1017 15.92 44.26 22.91
CA LYS A 1017 16.54 44.08 24.24
C LYS A 1017 17.13 42.67 24.41
N ASN A 1018 18.36 42.48 23.94
CA ASN A 1018 19.17 41.31 24.29
C ASN A 1018 19.70 41.44 25.72
N LEU A 1019 18.81 41.27 26.69
CA LEU A 1019 19.19 41.19 28.10
C LEU A 1019 19.53 39.74 28.44
N ASN A 1020 20.81 39.47 28.67
CA ASN A 1020 21.25 38.21 29.28
C ASN A 1020 20.93 38.25 30.77
N LEU A 1021 19.75 37.76 31.15
CA LEU A 1021 19.28 37.78 32.54
C LEU A 1021 19.76 36.54 33.32
N ILE A 1022 20.06 35.45 32.64
CA ILE A 1022 20.58 34.19 33.20
C ILE A 1022 22.04 34.02 32.81
N LYS A 1023 22.89 33.66 33.79
CA LYS A 1023 24.25 33.20 33.51
C LYS A 1023 24.22 31.87 32.76
N ASP A 1024 25.02 31.76 31.71
CA ASP A 1024 25.15 30.58 30.85
C ASP A 1024 26.61 30.09 30.90
N ASP A 1025 26.81 28.77 30.91
CA ASP A 1025 28.12 28.11 30.92
C ASP A 1025 29.08 28.57 32.05
N ASP A 1026 28.59 28.63 33.29
CA ASP A 1026 29.38 29.00 34.48
C ASP A 1026 29.48 27.82 35.46
N PRO A 1027 30.26 26.76 35.14
CA PRO A 1027 30.36 25.56 35.98
C PRO A 1027 31.01 25.83 37.35
N ILE A 1028 31.81 26.90 37.48
CA ILE A 1028 32.46 27.29 38.74
C ILE A 1028 31.41 27.82 39.71
N GLU A 1029 30.61 28.82 39.28
CA GLU A 1029 29.55 29.37 40.12
C GLU A 1029 28.43 28.34 40.34
N ALA A 1030 28.12 27.51 39.34
CA ALA A 1030 27.15 26.43 39.49
C ALA A 1030 27.55 25.44 40.61
N LYS A 1031 28.83 25.02 40.66
CA LYS A 1031 29.33 24.16 41.76
C LYS A 1031 29.23 24.84 43.12
N LYS A 1032 29.58 26.13 43.20
CA LYS A 1032 29.49 26.92 44.44
C LYS A 1032 28.05 27.02 44.95
N LEU A 1033 27.11 27.31 44.06
CA LEU A 1033 25.68 27.37 44.38
C LEU A 1033 25.12 26.00 44.78
N PHE A 1034 25.55 24.94 44.10
CA PHE A 1034 25.15 23.58 44.43
C PHE A 1034 25.61 23.18 45.83
N GLN A 1035 26.89 23.41 46.16
CA GLN A 1035 27.45 23.17 47.50
C GLN A 1035 26.74 23.98 48.58
N LYS A 1036 26.47 25.28 48.33
CA LYS A 1036 25.69 26.12 49.24
C LYS A 1036 24.29 25.56 49.47
N GLY A 1037 23.63 25.09 48.42
CA GLY A 1037 22.31 24.46 48.53
C GLY A 1037 22.33 23.15 49.33
N LEU A 1038 23.36 22.32 49.15
CA LEU A 1038 23.56 21.10 49.95
C LEU A 1038 23.78 21.42 51.44
N GLN A 1039 24.57 22.46 51.74
CA GLN A 1039 24.80 22.95 53.10
C GLN A 1039 23.50 23.47 53.73
N GLU A 1040 22.73 24.31 53.02
CA GLU A 1040 21.45 24.82 53.50
C GLU A 1040 20.40 23.71 53.72
N LEU A 1041 20.48 22.61 52.96
CA LEU A 1041 19.63 21.43 53.13
C LEU A 1041 20.19 20.42 54.15
N ASN A 1042 21.40 20.61 54.67
CA ASN A 1042 22.11 19.68 55.56
C ASN A 1042 22.23 18.25 54.98
N ILE A 1043 22.59 18.13 53.70
CA ILE A 1043 22.71 16.82 53.00
C ILE A 1043 24.04 16.68 52.26
N ASN A 1044 24.44 15.43 52.02
CA ASN A 1044 25.55 15.09 51.15
C ASN A 1044 25.05 14.84 49.72
N SER A 1045 25.85 15.21 48.71
CA SER A 1045 25.53 14.98 47.29
C SER A 1045 25.25 13.51 46.95
N LYS A 1046 25.88 12.56 47.66
CA LYS A 1046 25.66 11.11 47.49
C LYS A 1046 24.24 10.65 47.85
N ASN A 1047 23.51 11.42 48.65
CA ASN A 1047 22.16 11.08 49.11
C ASN A 1047 21.07 11.68 48.21
N LEU A 1048 21.45 12.38 47.13
CA LEU A 1048 20.50 12.95 46.19
C LEU A 1048 19.98 11.89 45.22
N ASN A 1049 18.66 11.72 45.20
CA ASN A 1049 17.94 10.99 44.17
C ASN A 1049 17.07 11.98 43.38
N ILE A 1050 17.51 12.32 42.17
CA ILE A 1050 16.81 13.23 41.27
C ILE A 1050 16.22 12.41 40.13
N ILE A 1051 14.92 12.55 39.91
CA ILE A 1051 14.19 11.97 38.78
C ILE A 1051 13.94 13.08 37.76
N PHE A 1052 14.45 12.86 36.56
CA PHE A 1052 14.21 13.73 35.42
C PHE A 1052 13.20 13.07 34.47
N THR A 1053 12.00 13.63 34.43
CA THR A 1053 10.89 13.12 33.63
C THR A 1053 10.77 13.91 32.33
N PHE A 1054 10.72 13.24 31.19
CA PHE A 1054 10.63 13.90 29.87
C PHE A 1054 9.96 12.97 28.85
N ASP A 1055 9.42 13.52 27.77
CA ASP A 1055 8.88 12.69 26.68
C ASP A 1055 9.99 12.06 25.82
N HIS A 1056 9.68 11.00 25.09
CA HIS A 1056 10.65 10.32 24.23
C HIS A 1056 11.32 11.23 23.18
N ILE A 1057 10.64 12.30 22.75
CA ILE A 1057 11.13 13.23 21.72
C ILE A 1057 12.29 14.05 22.28
N ASN A 1058 12.15 14.48 23.54
CA ASN A 1058 13.17 15.25 24.24
C ASN A 1058 14.30 14.39 24.82
N LYS A 1059 14.35 13.08 24.53
CA LYS A 1059 15.36 12.17 25.08
C LYS A 1059 16.79 12.64 24.81
N LYS A 1060 17.11 13.02 23.56
CA LYS A 1060 18.46 13.52 23.21
C LYS A 1060 18.85 14.74 24.05
N LEU A 1061 17.94 15.70 24.21
CA LEU A 1061 18.15 16.89 25.04
C LEU A 1061 18.33 16.52 26.51
N ALA A 1062 17.49 15.62 27.03
CA ALA A 1062 17.56 15.19 28.42
C ALA A 1062 18.85 14.44 28.75
N ASP A 1063 19.30 13.54 27.87
CA ASP A 1063 20.55 12.79 28.02
C ASP A 1063 21.76 13.75 28.06
N LEU A 1064 21.79 14.78 27.21
CA LEU A 1064 22.84 15.83 27.23
C LEU A 1064 22.85 16.64 28.53
N LEU A 1065 21.67 16.99 29.04
CA LEU A 1065 21.53 17.72 30.30
C LEU A 1065 21.98 16.86 31.49
N ILE A 1066 21.58 15.59 31.53
CA ILE A 1066 21.99 14.62 32.54
C ILE A 1066 23.51 14.49 32.55
N GLU A 1067 24.14 14.25 31.39
CA GLU A 1067 25.59 14.10 31.29
C GLU A 1067 26.33 15.32 31.86
N LYS A 1068 25.88 16.54 31.51
CA LYS A 1068 26.50 17.78 32.02
C LYS A 1068 26.33 17.93 33.53
N TRP A 1069 25.12 17.71 34.06
CA TRP A 1069 24.87 17.85 35.50
C TRP A 1069 25.58 16.80 36.34
N GLU A 1070 25.56 15.53 35.93
CA GLU A 1070 26.26 14.44 36.63
C GLU A 1070 27.77 14.71 36.68
N LYS A 1071 28.35 15.16 35.56
CA LYS A 1071 29.79 15.50 35.48
C LYS A 1071 30.16 16.71 36.35
N ILE A 1072 29.34 17.75 36.38
CA ILE A 1072 29.65 18.99 37.11
C ILE A 1072 29.41 18.81 38.61
N PHE A 1073 28.32 18.15 39.00
CA PHE A 1073 27.91 18.05 40.41
C PHE A 1073 28.34 16.75 41.09
N ASN A 1074 28.83 15.76 40.33
CA ASN A 1074 29.17 14.42 40.82
C ASN A 1074 28.00 13.77 41.58
N ILE A 1075 26.84 13.75 40.93
CA ILE A 1075 25.59 13.15 41.41
C ILE A 1075 25.05 12.17 40.37
N LYS A 1076 24.03 11.38 40.76
CA LYS A 1076 23.27 10.54 39.84
C LYS A 1076 21.88 11.13 39.58
N ILE A 1077 21.48 11.19 38.31
CA ILE A 1077 20.14 11.61 37.89
C ILE A 1077 19.46 10.42 37.19
N ASN A 1078 18.34 9.98 37.72
CA ASN A 1078 17.55 8.91 37.12
C ASN A 1078 16.67 9.47 36.01
N SER A 1079 16.85 8.99 34.78
CA SER A 1079 15.99 9.32 33.66
C SER A 1079 14.68 8.53 33.72
N GLU A 1080 13.56 9.21 33.51
CA GLU A 1080 12.23 8.61 33.40
C GLU A 1080 11.58 9.07 32.09
N PRO A 1081 11.89 8.41 30.96
CA PRO A 1081 11.25 8.72 29.69
C PRO A 1081 9.78 8.27 29.72
N LEU A 1082 8.89 9.16 29.29
CA LEU A 1082 7.46 8.92 29.19
C LEU A 1082 6.99 8.95 27.74
N ASN A 1083 5.88 8.27 27.46
CA ASN A 1083 5.14 8.54 26.22
C ASN A 1083 4.49 9.93 26.27
N SER A 1084 4.22 10.53 25.11
CA SER A 1084 3.75 11.93 25.02
C SER A 1084 2.43 12.18 25.77
N LYS A 1085 1.50 11.22 25.76
CA LYS A 1085 0.22 11.34 26.48
C LYS A 1085 0.43 11.34 28.00
N GLU A 1086 1.25 10.43 28.51
CA GLU A 1086 1.58 10.34 29.94
C GLU A 1086 2.36 11.57 30.41
N SER A 1087 3.33 12.05 29.63
CA SER A 1087 4.11 13.26 29.92
C SER A 1087 3.20 14.47 30.18
N VAL A 1088 2.24 14.71 29.29
CA VAL A 1088 1.26 15.79 29.43
C VAL A 1088 0.41 15.61 30.70
N VAL A 1089 -0.05 14.39 31.00
CA VAL A 1089 -0.84 14.11 32.20
C VAL A 1089 -0.04 14.36 33.48
N ARG A 1090 1.21 13.88 33.56
CA ARG A 1090 2.06 14.09 34.73
C ARG A 1090 2.44 15.55 34.93
N LEU A 1091 2.72 16.27 33.84
CA LEU A 1091 2.99 17.71 33.87
C LEU A 1091 1.80 18.48 34.45
N HIS A 1092 0.58 18.20 33.97
CA HIS A 1092 -0.65 18.82 34.49
C HIS A 1092 -0.95 18.47 35.95
N LYS A 1093 -0.70 17.22 36.36
CA LYS A 1093 -0.82 16.78 37.76
C LYS A 1093 0.36 17.21 38.63
N LYS A 1094 1.37 17.88 38.05
CA LYS A 1094 2.61 18.32 38.73
C LYS A 1094 3.37 17.16 39.38
N GLN A 1095 3.25 15.97 38.80
CA GLN A 1095 3.85 14.71 39.24
C GLN A 1095 5.26 14.52 38.64
N PHE A 1096 6.18 15.43 38.99
CA PHE A 1096 7.58 15.39 38.57
C PHE A 1096 8.45 16.14 39.59
N GLN A 1097 9.76 15.88 39.60
CA GLN A 1097 10.76 16.71 40.30
C GLN A 1097 11.38 17.72 39.34
N LEU A 1098 11.91 17.22 38.23
CA LEU A 1098 12.49 17.95 37.11
C LEU A 1098 11.83 17.51 35.82
N THR A 1099 11.50 18.43 34.92
CA THR A 1099 10.90 18.09 33.62
C THR A 1099 11.22 19.09 32.51
N LEU A 1100 10.95 18.71 31.26
CA LEU A 1100 11.01 19.59 30.09
C LEU A 1100 9.58 20.01 29.71
N THR A 1101 9.40 21.28 29.38
CA THR A 1101 8.13 21.82 28.90
C THR A 1101 8.37 22.82 27.78
N LEU A 1102 7.47 22.84 26.81
CA LEU A 1102 7.41 23.85 25.75
C LEU A 1102 6.26 24.80 26.03
N TRP A 1103 6.50 26.11 25.93
CA TRP A 1103 5.42 27.09 25.86
C TRP A 1103 5.51 27.92 24.59
N SER A 1104 4.36 28.08 23.94
CA SER A 1104 4.16 29.08 22.88
C SER A 1104 3.37 30.26 23.42
N LEU A 1105 3.62 31.42 22.85
CA LEU A 1105 2.86 32.62 23.09
C LEU A 1105 1.44 32.49 22.50
N TYR A 1106 0.47 33.06 23.19
CA TYR A 1106 -0.92 33.18 22.74
C TYR A 1106 -1.29 34.60 22.31
N TYR A 1107 -0.53 35.59 22.77
CA TYR A 1107 -0.65 37.00 22.42
C TYR A 1107 0.71 37.69 22.64
N ASN A 1108 0.94 38.79 21.92
CA ASN A 1108 2.20 39.52 21.92
C ASN A 1108 2.32 40.48 23.14
N ASP A 1109 2.35 39.94 24.36
CA ASP A 1109 2.54 40.68 25.62
C ASP A 1109 3.36 39.81 26.61
N PRO A 1110 4.30 40.39 27.38
CA PRO A 1110 5.07 39.70 28.43
C PRO A 1110 4.23 38.87 29.41
N LEU A 1111 3.01 39.32 29.72
CA LEU A 1111 2.09 38.63 30.62
C LEU A 1111 1.77 37.21 30.15
N ASN A 1112 1.92 36.89 28.87
CA ASN A 1112 1.68 35.54 28.36
C ASN A 1112 2.53 34.47 29.06
N ILE A 1113 3.76 34.83 29.43
CA ILE A 1113 4.67 33.98 30.20
C ILE A 1113 4.53 34.28 31.69
N LEU A 1114 4.52 35.57 32.05
CA LEU A 1114 4.62 35.99 33.44
C LEU A 1114 3.36 35.66 34.26
N GLU A 1115 2.16 35.84 33.69
CA GLU A 1115 0.90 35.65 34.40
C GLU A 1115 0.66 34.19 34.81
N ARG A 1116 1.29 33.23 34.12
CA ARG A 1116 1.26 31.80 34.49
C ARG A 1116 1.78 31.55 35.89
N PHE A 1117 2.70 32.39 36.38
CA PHE A 1117 3.33 32.28 37.70
C PHE A 1117 2.70 33.18 38.75
N LYS A 1118 1.55 33.82 38.44
CA LYS A 1118 0.88 34.70 39.40
C LYS A 1118 0.51 33.93 40.67
N HIS A 1119 -0.17 32.79 40.52
CA HIS A 1119 -0.55 31.95 41.64
C HIS A 1119 -0.13 30.50 41.44
N LYS A 1120 0.24 29.82 42.53
CA LYS A 1120 0.66 28.41 42.45
C LYS A 1120 -0.47 27.44 42.10
N ASN A 1121 -1.72 27.83 42.35
CA ASN A 1121 -2.90 27.04 42.03
C ASN A 1121 -3.34 27.13 40.57
N TYR A 1122 -2.74 28.01 39.76
CA TYR A 1122 -3.01 28.06 38.33
C TYR A 1122 -2.58 26.74 37.66
N GLU A 1123 -3.43 26.21 36.78
CA GLU A 1123 -3.27 24.88 36.18
C GLU A 1123 -2.01 24.77 35.30
N LYS A 1124 -1.59 25.89 34.69
CA LYS A 1124 -0.37 25.99 33.88
C LYS A 1124 0.87 26.39 34.69
N ASN A 1125 0.75 26.66 35.98
CA ASN A 1125 1.90 26.85 36.87
C ASN A 1125 2.44 25.49 37.34
N TYR A 1126 3.23 24.84 36.48
CA TYR A 1126 3.73 23.50 36.78
C TYR A 1126 4.73 23.46 37.93
N SER A 1127 5.35 24.60 38.27
CA SER A 1127 6.40 24.64 39.28
C SER A 1127 5.90 24.69 40.72
N ASN A 1128 4.61 24.94 40.95
CA ASN A 1128 4.05 25.27 42.28
C ASN A 1128 4.68 26.50 42.95
N TRP A 1129 5.34 27.36 42.18
CA TRP A 1129 5.97 28.57 42.71
C TRP A 1129 4.99 29.74 42.83
N GLU A 1130 5.19 30.57 43.86
CA GLU A 1130 4.45 31.80 44.10
C GLU A 1130 5.34 32.83 44.82
N ASN A 1131 5.18 34.12 44.52
CA ASN A 1131 5.90 35.19 45.18
C ASN A 1131 5.03 36.46 45.31
N LYS A 1132 4.92 37.03 46.51
CA LYS A 1132 4.05 38.19 46.79
C LYS A 1132 4.46 39.45 46.04
N LYS A 1133 5.75 39.74 45.94
CA LYS A 1133 6.27 40.91 45.20
C LYS A 1133 5.99 40.77 43.70
N TYR A 1134 6.20 39.56 43.17
CA TYR A 1134 5.87 39.22 41.80
C TYR A 1134 4.38 39.44 41.48
N ILE A 1135 3.48 38.93 42.34
CA ILE A 1135 2.03 39.15 42.22
C ILE A 1135 1.70 40.65 42.17
N SER A 1136 2.25 41.42 43.12
CA SER A 1136 2.00 42.87 43.19
C SER A 1136 2.46 43.61 41.93
N LEU A 1137 3.61 43.22 41.36
CA LEU A 1137 4.10 43.80 40.09
C LEU A 1137 3.14 43.49 38.95
N LEU A 1138 2.70 42.23 38.80
CA LEU A 1138 1.71 41.87 37.77
C LEU A 1138 0.40 42.64 37.93
N GLU A 1139 -0.10 42.76 39.16
CA GLU A 1139 -1.34 43.50 39.44
C GLU A 1139 -1.22 45.00 39.14
N SER A 1140 -0.08 45.60 39.48
CA SER A 1140 0.19 47.00 39.14
C SER A 1140 0.28 47.22 37.63
N SER A 1141 0.80 46.24 36.88
CA SER A 1141 0.95 46.31 35.42
C SER A 1141 -0.39 46.46 34.71
N TYR A 1142 -1.48 45.88 35.25
CA TYR A 1142 -2.82 45.94 34.65
C TYR A 1142 -3.41 47.35 34.63
N THR A 1143 -3.10 48.17 35.63
CA THR A 1143 -3.69 49.51 35.78
C THR A 1143 -2.80 50.62 35.22
N LYS A 1144 -1.58 50.29 34.76
CA LYS A 1144 -0.62 51.27 34.26
C LYS A 1144 -0.89 51.63 32.79
N ASN A 1145 -1.30 52.87 32.55
CA ASN A 1145 -1.60 53.38 31.21
C ASN A 1145 -0.35 53.76 30.39
N ASP A 1146 0.77 54.08 31.06
CA ASP A 1146 2.04 54.43 30.41
C ASP A 1146 2.75 53.14 29.95
N PRO A 1147 2.91 52.90 28.63
CA PRO A 1147 3.49 51.67 28.11
C PRO A 1147 4.92 51.43 28.57
N LYS A 1148 5.75 52.49 28.68
CA LYS A 1148 7.15 52.35 29.11
C LYS A 1148 7.23 51.95 30.58
N LYS A 1149 6.42 52.56 31.43
CA LYS A 1149 6.36 52.19 32.86
C LYS A 1149 5.81 50.78 33.06
N ARG A 1150 4.80 50.37 32.29
CA ARG A 1150 4.27 49.01 32.30
C ARG A 1150 5.35 47.99 31.89
N GLU A 1151 6.11 48.29 30.84
CA GLU A 1151 7.24 47.46 30.42
C GLU A 1151 8.29 47.30 31.52
N THR A 1152 8.72 48.40 32.17
CA THR A 1152 9.67 48.33 33.30
C THR A 1152 9.16 47.45 34.45
N ILE A 1153 7.87 47.55 34.81
CA ILE A 1153 7.26 46.70 35.85
C ILE A 1153 7.33 45.21 35.46
N LEU A 1154 7.05 44.89 34.19
CA LEU A 1154 7.08 43.51 33.68
C LEU A 1154 8.52 42.97 33.59
N GLU A 1155 9.50 43.82 33.28
CA GLU A 1155 10.93 43.47 33.35
C GLU A 1155 11.38 43.18 34.78
N GLU A 1156 10.92 43.95 35.77
CA GLU A 1156 11.18 43.67 37.19
C GLU A 1156 10.54 42.35 37.64
N ALA A 1157 9.33 42.04 37.16
CA ALA A 1157 8.68 40.76 37.42
C ALA A 1157 9.50 39.61 36.82
N GLU A 1158 9.96 39.72 35.57
CA GLU A 1158 10.82 38.72 34.95
C GLU A 1158 12.14 38.53 35.70
N LYS A 1159 12.75 39.62 36.20
CA LYS A 1159 13.97 39.52 37.03
C LYS A 1159 13.72 38.69 38.29
N ILE A 1160 12.60 38.86 38.98
CA ILE A 1160 12.25 38.03 40.15
C ILE A 1160 12.09 36.56 39.74
N LEU A 1161 11.42 36.29 38.62
CA LEU A 1161 11.24 34.93 38.11
C LEU A 1161 12.59 34.25 37.83
N ILE A 1162 13.52 34.99 37.24
CA ILE A 1162 14.88 34.53 36.90
C ILE A 1162 15.80 34.49 38.13
N GLU A 1163 15.57 35.32 39.15
CA GLU A 1163 16.30 35.24 40.41
C GLU A 1163 15.85 34.05 41.26
N GLU A 1164 14.59 33.64 41.17
CA GLU A 1164 14.04 32.52 41.94
C GLU A 1164 14.13 31.18 41.18
N ILE A 1165 14.27 31.21 39.85
CA ILE A 1165 14.39 30.05 38.94
C ILE A 1165 13.42 28.90 39.31
N PRO A 1166 12.10 29.12 39.29
CA PRO A 1166 11.16 27.99 39.30
C PRO A 1166 11.25 27.16 38.00
N LEU A 1167 11.82 27.76 36.96
CA LEU A 1167 12.22 27.15 35.70
C LEU A 1167 13.32 27.99 35.05
N PHE A 1168 13.99 27.45 34.04
CA PHE A 1168 14.88 28.21 33.18
C PHE A 1168 14.68 27.86 31.70
N PRO A 1169 14.81 28.85 30.81
CA PRO A 1169 14.77 28.65 29.36
C PRO A 1169 16.05 27.98 28.86
N ILE A 1170 15.92 27.17 27.81
CA ILE A 1170 17.05 26.54 27.11
C ILE A 1170 17.26 27.24 25.76
N TYR A 1171 16.24 27.26 24.91
CA TYR A 1171 16.26 27.94 23.61
C TYR A 1171 14.87 28.44 23.20
N HIS A 1172 14.84 29.52 22.41
CA HIS A 1172 13.64 30.03 21.75
C HIS A 1172 13.56 29.41 20.35
N HIS A 1173 12.37 28.89 20.03
CA HIS A 1173 12.11 28.08 18.84
C HIS A 1173 12.12 28.89 17.55
N ASN A 1174 12.68 28.29 16.50
CA ASN A 1174 12.46 28.62 15.11
C ASN A 1174 11.76 27.44 14.42
N TYR A 1175 10.71 27.70 13.64
CA TYR A 1175 10.06 26.65 12.85
C TYR A 1175 10.77 26.45 11.53
N LEU A 1176 11.25 25.22 11.33
CA LEU A 1176 11.60 24.71 10.02
C LEU A 1176 10.31 24.33 9.31
N ILE A 1177 10.05 24.98 8.18
CA ILE A 1177 8.89 24.71 7.33
C ILE A 1177 9.39 24.14 6.02
N LEU A 1178 8.90 22.95 5.68
CA LEU A 1178 9.12 22.32 4.39
C LEU A 1178 7.82 22.39 3.60
N ALA A 1179 7.83 23.09 2.47
CA ALA A 1179 6.66 23.26 1.61
C ALA A 1179 7.01 22.90 0.17
N ASN A 1180 6.13 22.15 -0.49
CA ASN A 1180 6.28 21.84 -1.91
C ASN A 1180 6.18 23.13 -2.74
N LYS A 1181 6.97 23.24 -3.82
CA LYS A 1181 7.01 24.41 -4.72
C LYS A 1181 5.66 24.87 -5.26
N LYS A 1182 4.66 23.98 -5.31
CA LYS A 1182 3.29 24.30 -5.72
C LYS A 1182 2.56 25.24 -4.74
N ILE A 1183 3.01 25.31 -3.49
CA ILE A 1183 2.46 26.21 -2.48
C ILE A 1183 3.18 27.55 -2.62
N LYS A 1184 2.40 28.63 -2.78
CA LYS A 1184 2.92 29.98 -2.99
C LYS A 1184 3.34 30.62 -1.67
N GLU A 1185 2.48 30.54 -0.66
CA GLU A 1185 2.74 31.05 0.67
C GLU A 1185 1.96 30.24 1.71
N ILE A 1186 2.58 30.00 2.86
CA ILE A 1186 1.92 29.47 4.06
C ILE A 1186 1.98 30.54 5.13
N CYS A 1187 0.79 30.90 5.56
CA CYS A 1187 0.55 32.01 6.48
C CYS A 1187 0.75 31.50 7.89
N LEU A 1188 1.82 31.98 8.51
CA LEU A 1188 2.14 31.69 9.90
C LEU A 1188 2.06 32.98 10.68
N GLY A 1189 1.26 32.99 11.74
CA GLY A 1189 1.24 34.08 12.70
C GLY A 1189 2.56 34.14 13.45
N PRO A 1190 2.94 35.32 13.99
CA PRO A 1190 4.19 35.48 14.73
C PRO A 1190 4.25 34.62 16.01
N LEU A 1191 3.11 34.15 16.52
CA LEU A 1191 3.03 33.35 17.73
C LEU A 1191 3.01 31.84 17.43
N GLY A 1192 3.10 31.47 16.14
CA GLY A 1192 3.15 30.10 15.66
C GLY A 1192 1.80 29.54 15.18
N GLU A 1193 0.77 30.39 15.06
CA GLU A 1193 -0.52 29.98 14.52
C GLU A 1193 -0.41 29.66 13.02
N ILE A 1194 -1.06 28.59 12.59
CA ILE A 1194 -1.04 28.15 11.20
C ILE A 1194 -2.41 28.45 10.56
N TYR A 1195 -2.44 29.38 9.62
CA TYR A 1195 -3.63 29.78 8.87
C TYR A 1195 -3.66 29.06 7.52
N LEU A 1196 -4.15 27.82 7.52
CA LEU A 1196 -4.26 27.01 6.30
C LEU A 1196 -5.36 27.50 5.36
N ASP A 1197 -6.32 28.27 5.87
CA ASP A 1197 -7.38 28.95 5.13
C ASP A 1197 -6.86 30.03 4.16
N GLU A 1198 -5.66 30.56 4.41
CA GLU A 1198 -5.02 31.58 3.58
C GLU A 1198 -3.94 31.03 2.62
N ILE A 1199 -3.87 29.70 2.45
CA ILE A 1199 -2.94 29.09 1.50
C ILE A 1199 -3.32 29.45 0.07
N SER A 1200 -2.31 29.81 -0.72
CA SER A 1200 -2.45 30.01 -2.16
C SER A 1200 -1.52 29.06 -2.92
N PHE A 1201 -1.98 28.61 -4.10
CA PHE A 1201 -1.21 27.74 -4.98
C PHE A 1201 -0.56 28.55 -6.10
N LYS A 1202 0.69 28.25 -6.43
CA LYS A 1202 1.35 28.83 -7.60
C LYS A 1202 0.67 28.34 -8.87
N ASN A 1203 0.46 29.24 -9.82
CA ASN A 1203 -0.05 28.85 -11.14
C ASN A 1203 1.03 28.10 -11.94
N LYS A 1204 0.64 27.28 -12.93
CA LYS A 1204 1.59 26.50 -13.75
C LYS A 1204 2.75 27.33 -14.33
N LYS A 1205 2.53 28.62 -14.66
CA LYS A 1205 3.58 29.53 -15.13
C LYS A 1205 4.59 29.90 -14.03
N GLU A 1206 4.13 30.10 -12.80
CA GLU A 1206 4.97 30.44 -11.63
C GLU A 1206 5.72 29.23 -11.04
N ILE A 1207 5.38 27.99 -11.44
CA ILE A 1207 6.08 26.75 -11.04
C ILE A 1207 7.20 26.40 -12.03
N ILE A 1208 7.07 26.84 -13.28
CA ILE A 1208 8.02 26.56 -14.38
C ILE A 1208 9.13 27.63 -14.43
N LEU A 1209 8.80 28.88 -14.09
CA LEU A 1209 9.76 29.93 -13.72
C LEU A 1209 10.36 29.63 -12.35
#